data_AF-A0A4R3MCB5-F1
#
_entry.id   AF-A0A4R3MCB5-F1
#
_cell.length_a   1.000
_cell.length_b   1.000
_cell.length_c   1.000
_cell.angle_alpha   90.00
_cell.angle_beta   90.00
_cell.angle_gamma   90.00
#
_symmetry.space_group_name_H-M   'P 1'
#
loop_
_entity.id
_entity.type
_entity.pdbx_description
1 polymer ?
#
loop_
_entity_poly.entity_id
_entity_poly.type
_entity_poly.pdbx_seq_one_letter_code
_entity_poly.pdbx_strand_id
1 'polypeptide(L)'
;MQSTFLNEKEGKALLSKFGVDVPKSFIADSVECVSRKIGSLTAPFVVKVVSEDILHKSDAGGVAINLNTAFEVVEAIRRMQAIPAIAAARIDGWLVEEMISSGMEVAIGGFYDRQFGPILMLGLGGIYIELLKDVTFRICPITEQDAWEMIHSLQTRKLLDGFRGGTVYDKQLLVQGLLKIGGKGGLFMTHQNMISELDINPLILTGSRLVAVDARIIQKNPNETREILPVGSVTSTDVDVAKKFESLFFPRNVAVLGASAKDVVIANTFIRRLKEFGFSGNIYPIHPKAEKIEGLKAYSNLSNAPNDIDYAYVAISAERVLQSIDLPPGKCKFIQIISSGFAETEQGRQQQEQLLRVAHRSQIRLLGPNCLGTYSPVGKLTFPKDAPTDGGTIGVVSQSGGLSTDIIKRGQWRGLRFSGLVTIGNSIDVTPVELLKYFLSDPATNAIGLYIEDIKDGRAVFDLLRNTRDLKPIVILRGGATRQGRLAAQSHTGALASGDEAWVALSEQTVVELVDTVDEFINVLLALQFLQLRTMTPTHKVVLFGNGGGSSVLGADCFARSGLDVSPFAPETIAKLEEIGFPPGTSVINPIDTPVRTLQEKEGFIAKEILDIVYDEAKPDAVAMHLNLAAFSGRGTSNPLQNLIDIITQTKRKRGADTHFVLALRSDRSEELDALRREYIELARLAGIPVYDEIVDMAKALRIVGNLERKMIFHRSQVWADPQ
;
A
#
# COMPACT_ATOMS: atom_id res chain seq x y z
N MET A 1 33.07 9.45 -5.09
CA MET A 1 33.67 8.22 -5.63
C MET A 1 32.70 7.67 -6.66
N GLN A 2 33.16 7.58 -7.90
CA GLN A 2 32.34 7.65 -9.11
C GLN A 2 31.62 6.33 -9.41
N SER A 3 30.30 6.40 -9.58
CA SER A 3 29.54 5.37 -10.30
C SER A 3 30.08 5.23 -11.71
N THR A 4 30.30 4.00 -12.18
CA THR A 4 30.70 3.73 -13.56
C THR A 4 29.48 3.80 -14.46
N PHE A 5 29.56 4.65 -15.49
CA PHE A 5 28.51 4.84 -16.51
C PHE A 5 28.86 4.04 -17.75
N LEU A 6 27.87 3.39 -18.40
CA LEU A 6 28.06 2.85 -19.75
C LEU A 6 27.80 3.97 -20.75
N ASN A 7 28.73 4.21 -21.67
CA ASN A 7 28.51 5.22 -22.71
C ASN A 7 27.33 4.84 -23.62
N GLU A 8 26.74 5.80 -24.33
CA GLU A 8 25.50 5.61 -25.12
C GLU A 8 25.61 4.42 -26.10
N LYS A 9 26.78 4.22 -26.71
CA LYS A 9 27.02 3.08 -27.62
C LYS A 9 26.99 1.75 -26.88
N GLU A 10 27.64 1.65 -25.73
CA GLU A 10 27.64 0.45 -24.89
C GLU A 10 26.23 0.14 -24.38
N GLY A 11 25.49 1.17 -23.94
CA GLY A 11 24.09 1.06 -23.54
C GLY A 11 23.21 0.52 -24.68
N LYS A 12 23.30 1.12 -25.89
CA LYS A 12 22.58 0.65 -27.08
C LYS A 12 22.99 -0.76 -27.52
N ALA A 13 24.28 -1.10 -27.44
CA ALA A 13 24.75 -2.44 -27.75
C ALA A 13 24.19 -3.47 -26.75
N LEU A 14 24.06 -3.11 -25.47
CA LEU A 14 23.41 -3.95 -24.48
C LEU A 14 21.92 -4.12 -24.77
N LEU A 15 21.20 -3.03 -25.05
CA LEU A 15 19.78 -3.07 -25.44
C LEU A 15 19.53 -3.99 -26.65
N SER A 16 20.37 -3.89 -27.68
CA SER A 16 20.28 -4.72 -28.87
C SER A 16 20.43 -6.22 -28.58
N LYS A 17 21.28 -6.61 -27.61
CA LYS A 17 21.41 -8.01 -27.17
C LYS A 17 20.13 -8.56 -26.53
N PHE A 18 19.31 -7.69 -25.93
CA PHE A 18 17.99 -8.04 -25.39
C PHE A 18 16.86 -7.86 -26.42
N GLY A 19 17.21 -7.62 -27.69
CA GLY A 19 16.25 -7.53 -28.79
C GLY A 19 15.50 -6.20 -28.86
N VAL A 20 16.00 -5.14 -28.22
CA VAL A 20 15.48 -3.78 -28.42
C VAL A 20 16.16 -3.17 -29.64
N ASP A 21 15.38 -2.67 -30.59
CA ASP A 21 15.93 -2.04 -31.79
C ASP A 21 16.67 -0.77 -31.41
N VAL A 22 17.84 -0.57 -32.02
CA VAL A 22 18.63 0.67 -31.92
C VAL A 22 19.03 1.12 -33.32
N PRO A 23 19.24 2.42 -33.57
CA PRO A 23 19.73 2.90 -34.85
C PRO A 23 21.10 2.30 -35.17
N LYS A 24 21.36 1.98 -36.45
CA LYS A 24 22.72 1.65 -36.86
C LYS A 24 23.61 2.88 -36.63
N SER A 25 24.79 2.65 -36.07
CA SER A 25 25.67 3.73 -35.65
C SER A 25 27.14 3.32 -35.66
N PHE A 26 28.02 4.32 -35.68
CA PHE A 26 29.44 4.16 -35.41
C PHE A 26 29.98 5.37 -34.64
N ILE A 27 31.07 5.17 -33.90
CA ILE A 27 31.83 6.27 -33.29
C ILE A 27 32.89 6.74 -34.27
N ALA A 28 32.90 8.04 -34.54
CA ALA A 28 33.95 8.76 -35.24
C ALA A 28 34.85 9.46 -34.22
N ASP A 29 36.13 9.09 -34.24
CA ASP A 29 37.23 9.75 -33.52
C ASP A 29 37.75 10.98 -34.27
N SER A 30 37.47 11.09 -35.58
CA SER A 30 37.82 12.24 -36.41
C SER A 30 36.82 12.46 -37.56
N VAL A 31 36.87 13.63 -38.19
CA VAL A 31 36.02 13.95 -39.35
C VAL A 31 36.33 13.07 -40.58
N GLU A 32 37.57 12.59 -40.72
CA GLU A 32 37.97 11.63 -41.76
C GLU A 32 37.35 10.25 -41.53
N CYS A 33 37.11 9.88 -40.27
CA CYS A 33 36.43 8.63 -39.90
C CYS A 33 35.00 8.59 -40.42
N VAL A 34 34.29 9.73 -40.40
CA VAL A 34 32.91 9.87 -40.91
C VAL A 34 32.85 9.49 -42.38
N SER A 35 33.69 10.10 -43.21
CA SER A 35 33.67 9.89 -44.67
C SER A 35 33.93 8.42 -45.05
N ARG A 36 34.72 7.69 -44.25
CA ARG A 36 35.02 6.27 -44.50
C ARG A 36 33.89 5.32 -44.11
N LYS A 37 33.14 5.63 -43.04
CA LYS A 37 32.19 4.69 -42.42
C LYS A 37 30.73 4.99 -42.72
N ILE A 38 30.40 6.23 -43.08
CA ILE A 38 29.00 6.67 -43.23
C ILE A 38 28.22 5.94 -44.33
N GLY A 39 28.89 5.40 -45.35
CA GLY A 39 28.25 4.58 -46.38
C GLY A 39 27.61 3.27 -45.88
N SER A 40 27.86 2.89 -44.62
CA SER A 40 27.18 1.76 -43.96
C SER A 40 25.82 2.14 -43.33
N LEU A 41 25.49 3.42 -43.30
CA LEU A 41 24.26 3.99 -42.72
C LEU A 41 23.35 4.55 -43.81
N THR A 42 22.06 4.66 -43.50
CA THR A 42 21.03 5.26 -44.35
C THR A 42 20.66 6.66 -43.86
N ALA A 43 20.64 7.64 -44.76
CA ALA A 43 20.20 9.00 -44.46
C ALA A 43 18.68 9.08 -44.18
N PRO A 44 18.18 10.07 -43.41
CA PRO A 44 18.94 11.14 -42.75
C PRO A 44 19.75 10.63 -41.56
N PHE A 45 20.76 11.39 -41.13
CA PHE A 45 21.69 11.07 -40.05
C PHE A 45 21.51 12.02 -38.86
N VAL A 46 21.88 11.52 -37.69
CA VAL A 46 22.07 12.29 -36.46
C VAL A 46 23.54 12.15 -36.04
N VAL A 47 24.12 13.23 -35.54
CA VAL A 47 25.42 13.18 -34.86
C VAL A 47 25.30 13.74 -33.45
N LYS A 48 25.90 13.02 -32.49
CA LYS A 48 25.90 13.36 -31.06
C LYS A 48 27.31 13.35 -30.50
N VAL A 49 27.59 14.27 -29.61
CA VAL A 49 28.84 14.27 -28.82
C VAL A 49 28.85 13.12 -27.83
N VAL A 50 29.98 12.42 -27.73
CA VAL A 50 30.24 11.39 -26.69
C VAL A 50 31.29 11.94 -25.74
N SER A 51 30.88 12.22 -24.50
CA SER A 51 31.72 12.82 -23.47
C SER A 51 31.16 12.51 -22.08
N GLU A 52 32.02 12.14 -21.13
CA GLU A 52 31.65 12.02 -19.71
C GLU A 52 31.33 13.38 -19.06
N ASP A 53 31.90 14.46 -19.58
CA ASP A 53 31.74 15.83 -19.03
C ASP A 53 30.40 16.47 -19.47
N ILE A 54 29.74 15.93 -20.49
CA ILE A 54 28.53 16.51 -21.09
C ILE A 54 27.35 15.53 -20.91
N LEU A 55 26.63 15.68 -19.80
CA LEU A 55 25.45 14.87 -19.49
C LEU A 55 24.21 15.28 -20.32
N HIS A 56 23.89 16.57 -20.38
CA HIS A 56 22.76 17.12 -21.14
C HIS A 56 23.19 17.57 -22.54
N LYS A 57 23.42 16.59 -23.42
CA LYS A 57 23.98 16.79 -24.77
C LYS A 57 23.19 17.80 -25.62
N SER A 58 21.86 17.70 -25.62
CA SER A 58 21.00 18.60 -26.39
C SER A 58 21.11 20.05 -25.92
N ASP A 59 21.12 20.28 -24.60
CA ASP A 59 21.21 21.63 -24.00
C ASP A 59 22.59 22.26 -24.22
N ALA A 60 23.63 21.43 -24.25
CA ALA A 60 24.99 21.85 -24.59
C ALA A 60 25.19 22.11 -26.10
N GLY A 61 24.15 21.89 -26.93
CA GLY A 61 24.24 22.00 -28.39
C GLY A 61 25.03 20.87 -29.05
N GLY A 62 25.24 19.75 -28.35
CA GLY A 62 26.01 18.59 -28.77
C GLY A 62 25.24 17.55 -29.58
N VAL A 63 24.09 17.93 -30.16
CA VAL A 63 23.27 17.06 -31.03
C VAL A 63 22.89 17.82 -32.30
N ALA A 64 23.12 17.21 -33.46
CA ALA A 64 22.67 17.73 -34.76
C ALA A 64 21.88 16.66 -35.52
N ILE A 65 20.72 17.03 -36.05
CA ILE A 65 19.74 16.14 -36.70
C ILE A 65 19.48 16.56 -38.15
N ASN A 66 18.73 15.74 -38.91
CA ASN A 66 18.32 15.99 -40.30
C ASN A 66 19.49 16.17 -41.30
N LEU A 67 20.57 15.42 -41.12
CA LEU A 67 21.77 15.51 -41.96
C LEU A 67 21.72 14.49 -43.09
N ASN A 68 21.90 14.89 -44.35
CA ASN A 68 21.68 13.99 -45.50
C ASN A 68 22.97 13.51 -46.15
N THR A 69 24.10 14.15 -45.84
CA THR A 69 25.39 13.89 -46.49
C THR A 69 26.54 13.79 -45.49
N ALA A 70 27.61 13.09 -45.87
CA ALA A 70 28.84 13.04 -45.08
C ALA A 70 29.41 14.43 -44.78
N PHE A 71 29.29 15.33 -45.75
CA PHE A 71 29.71 16.73 -45.63
C PHE A 71 28.92 17.46 -44.55
N GLU A 72 27.59 17.34 -44.54
CA GLU A 72 26.73 17.95 -43.52
C GLU A 72 27.05 17.42 -42.11
N VAL A 73 27.37 16.14 -41.96
CA VAL A 73 27.81 15.55 -40.68
C VAL A 73 29.14 16.15 -40.21
N VAL A 74 30.12 16.28 -41.10
CA VAL A 74 31.42 16.88 -40.78
C VAL A 74 31.27 18.36 -40.39
N GLU A 75 30.45 19.13 -41.10
CA GLU A 75 30.19 20.52 -40.79
C GLU A 75 29.39 20.68 -39.48
N ALA A 76 28.49 19.75 -39.16
CA ALA A 76 27.83 19.71 -37.86
C ALA A 76 28.84 19.46 -36.72
N ILE A 77 29.74 18.49 -36.87
CA ILE A 77 30.80 18.20 -35.88
C ILE A 77 31.67 19.44 -35.64
N ARG A 78 32.14 20.10 -36.69
CA ARG A 78 32.97 21.31 -36.58
C ARG A 78 32.26 22.44 -35.86
N ARG A 79 30.97 22.66 -36.17
CA ARG A 79 30.14 23.66 -35.48
C ARG A 79 29.98 23.34 -34.01
N MET A 80 29.71 22.09 -33.65
CA MET A 80 29.56 21.66 -32.26
C MET A 80 30.89 21.76 -31.49
N GLN A 81 32.02 21.40 -32.11
CA GLN A 81 33.35 21.55 -31.50
C GLN A 81 33.69 23.00 -31.12
N ALA A 82 33.15 23.97 -31.86
CA ALA A 82 33.36 25.39 -31.59
C ALA A 82 32.49 25.94 -30.44
N ILE A 83 31.51 25.17 -29.95
CA ILE A 83 30.66 25.59 -28.83
C ILE A 83 31.53 25.61 -27.55
N PRO A 84 31.58 26.72 -26.80
CA PRO A 84 32.50 26.85 -25.65
C PRO A 84 32.37 25.73 -24.61
N ALA A 85 31.14 25.28 -24.33
CA ALA A 85 30.88 24.18 -23.39
C ALA A 85 31.45 22.84 -23.87
N ILE A 86 31.43 22.59 -25.19
CA ILE A 86 31.96 21.35 -25.79
C ILE A 86 33.47 21.45 -25.96
N ALA A 87 34.00 22.61 -26.37
CA ALA A 87 35.43 22.85 -26.51
C ALA A 87 36.20 22.70 -25.19
N ALA A 88 35.55 22.99 -24.06
CA ALA A 88 36.13 22.86 -22.72
C ALA A 88 36.03 21.43 -22.15
N ALA A 89 35.23 20.56 -22.76
CA ALA A 89 34.98 19.20 -22.31
C ALA A 89 35.93 18.19 -22.96
N ARG A 90 36.19 17.07 -22.27
CA ARG A 90 36.87 15.92 -22.86
C ARG A 90 35.91 15.21 -23.82
N ILE A 91 36.27 15.13 -25.10
CA ILE A 91 35.47 14.45 -26.12
C ILE A 91 36.06 13.09 -26.42
N ASP A 92 35.32 12.02 -26.14
CA ASP A 92 35.72 10.64 -26.42
C ASP A 92 35.34 10.22 -27.86
N GLY A 93 34.46 10.97 -28.52
CA GLY A 93 34.16 10.83 -29.95
C GLY A 93 32.83 11.45 -30.36
N TRP A 94 32.42 11.15 -31.60
CA TRP A 94 31.13 11.56 -32.18
C TRP A 94 30.34 10.33 -32.60
N LEU A 95 29.17 10.13 -31.99
CA LEU A 95 28.26 9.06 -32.37
C LEU A 95 27.47 9.51 -33.60
N VAL A 96 27.73 8.88 -34.75
CA VAL A 96 26.97 9.10 -35.99
C VAL A 96 26.00 7.95 -36.17
N GLU A 97 24.73 8.24 -36.34
CA GLU A 97 23.65 7.24 -36.41
C GLU A 97 22.59 7.56 -37.47
N GLU A 98 21.85 6.52 -37.90
CA GLU A 98 20.65 6.69 -38.72
C GLU A 98 19.58 7.46 -37.93
N MET A 99 18.94 8.44 -38.57
CA MET A 99 17.84 9.18 -37.97
C MET A 99 16.54 8.38 -38.10
N ILE A 100 15.91 8.09 -36.97
CA ILE A 100 14.62 7.42 -36.93
C ILE A 100 13.51 8.42 -37.31
N SER A 101 12.58 7.99 -38.15
CA SER A 101 11.40 8.77 -38.55
C SER A 101 10.59 9.23 -37.34
N SER A 102 9.88 10.34 -37.49
CA SER A 102 8.97 10.83 -36.45
C SER A 102 7.96 9.75 -36.03
N GLY A 103 7.69 9.69 -34.74
CA GLY A 103 6.79 8.74 -34.11
C GLY A 103 6.41 9.21 -32.71
N MET A 104 5.74 8.36 -31.94
CA MET A 104 5.45 8.66 -30.54
C MET A 104 6.72 8.46 -29.71
N GLU A 105 7.14 9.49 -29.00
CA GLU A 105 8.21 9.36 -28.01
C GLU A 105 7.66 8.69 -26.74
N VAL A 106 8.41 7.74 -26.23
CA VAL A 106 8.14 6.98 -25.01
C VAL A 106 9.41 7.00 -24.18
N ALA A 107 9.29 6.93 -22.86
CA ALA A 107 10.42 6.63 -22.00
C ALA A 107 10.18 5.28 -21.31
N ILE A 108 11.19 4.41 -21.36
CA ILE A 108 11.25 3.23 -20.49
C ILE A 108 12.49 3.42 -19.62
N GLY A 109 12.26 3.56 -18.33
CA GLY A 109 13.32 3.70 -17.34
C GLY A 109 13.19 2.67 -16.24
N GLY A 110 14.07 2.76 -15.26
CA GLY A 110 13.97 1.95 -14.06
C GLY A 110 15.14 2.19 -13.12
N PHE A 111 14.94 1.82 -11.87
CA PHE A 111 15.96 1.92 -10.84
C PHE A 111 15.90 0.71 -9.90
N TYR A 112 17.00 0.44 -9.22
CA TYR A 112 17.04 -0.61 -8.22
C TYR A 112 16.63 -0.04 -6.85
N ASP A 113 15.45 -0.41 -6.38
CA ASP A 113 15.03 -0.13 -5.01
C ASP A 113 15.68 -1.13 -4.05
N ARG A 114 16.17 -0.64 -2.90
CA ARG A 114 16.89 -1.48 -1.93
C ARG A 114 15.98 -2.51 -1.24
N GLN A 115 14.67 -2.25 -1.14
CA GLN A 115 13.72 -3.10 -0.44
C GLN A 115 12.96 -4.02 -1.41
N PHE A 116 12.56 -3.48 -2.56
CA PHE A 116 11.71 -4.20 -3.53
C PHE A 116 12.47 -4.79 -4.72
N GLY A 117 13.73 -4.40 -4.92
CA GLY A 117 14.54 -4.80 -6.06
C GLY A 117 14.28 -3.91 -7.30
N PRO A 118 14.43 -4.45 -8.53
CA PRO A 118 14.31 -3.63 -9.73
C PRO A 118 12.87 -3.12 -9.95
N ILE A 119 12.74 -1.81 -10.19
CA ILE A 119 11.49 -1.11 -10.50
C ILE A 119 11.55 -0.60 -11.93
N LEU A 120 10.57 -0.97 -12.76
CA LEU A 120 10.40 -0.45 -14.11
C LEU A 120 9.50 0.79 -14.11
N MET A 121 9.84 1.75 -14.96
CA MET A 121 9.04 2.95 -15.24
C MET A 121 8.66 2.97 -16.72
N LEU A 122 7.41 3.36 -17.01
CA LEU A 122 6.94 3.74 -18.34
C LEU A 122 6.41 5.18 -18.31
N GLY A 123 6.74 5.98 -19.32
CA GLY A 123 6.12 7.29 -19.56
C GLY A 123 5.88 7.51 -21.05
N LEU A 124 4.90 8.34 -21.40
CA LEU A 124 4.60 8.73 -22.78
C LEU A 124 4.89 10.22 -23.02
N GLY A 125 5.66 10.49 -24.09
CA GLY A 125 5.95 11.82 -24.64
C GLY A 125 7.13 12.53 -23.98
N GLY A 126 8.16 12.90 -24.76
CA GLY A 126 9.42 13.51 -24.27
C GLY A 126 9.23 14.67 -23.27
N ILE A 127 8.97 15.89 -23.77
CA ILE A 127 8.79 17.09 -22.93
C ILE A 127 7.60 16.92 -21.95
N TYR A 128 6.63 16.08 -22.28
CA TYR A 128 5.43 15.85 -21.47
C TYR A 128 5.71 15.02 -20.21
N ILE A 129 6.69 14.11 -20.21
CA ILE A 129 7.10 13.38 -19.00
C ILE A 129 7.64 14.36 -17.95
N GLU A 130 8.48 15.32 -18.35
CA GLU A 130 9.04 16.32 -17.45
C GLU A 130 7.98 17.32 -16.93
N LEU A 131 7.03 17.70 -17.79
CA LEU A 131 6.01 18.71 -17.47
C LEU A 131 4.80 18.15 -16.71
N LEU A 132 4.31 16.96 -17.09
CA LEU A 132 3.06 16.37 -16.57
C LEU A 132 3.29 15.25 -15.56
N LYS A 133 4.50 14.67 -15.50
CA LYS A 133 4.83 13.50 -14.65
C LYS A 133 3.87 12.31 -14.88
N ASP A 134 3.40 12.13 -16.11
CA ASP A 134 2.53 11.00 -16.50
C ASP A 134 3.38 9.74 -16.69
N VAL A 135 3.69 9.09 -15.58
CA VAL A 135 4.52 7.89 -15.51
C VAL A 135 3.86 6.80 -14.67
N THR A 136 4.16 5.54 -14.98
CA THR A 136 3.68 4.37 -14.22
C THR A 136 4.86 3.50 -13.81
N PHE A 137 4.75 2.85 -12.64
CA PHE A 137 5.80 2.04 -12.06
C PHE A 137 5.34 0.60 -11.80
N ARG A 138 6.23 -0.37 -11.98
CA ARG A 138 6.00 -1.78 -11.64
C ARG A 138 7.27 -2.42 -11.08
N ILE A 139 7.13 -3.31 -10.11
CA ILE A 139 8.19 -4.17 -9.59
C ILE A 139 8.45 -5.28 -10.62
N CYS A 140 9.72 -5.47 -10.97
CA CYS A 140 10.16 -6.52 -11.89
C CYS A 140 10.33 -7.87 -11.18
N PRO A 141 10.09 -9.01 -11.84
CA PRO A 141 9.74 -9.12 -13.26
C PRO A 141 8.28 -8.76 -13.53
N ILE A 142 8.04 -7.99 -14.59
CA ILE A 142 6.67 -7.71 -15.06
C ILE A 142 6.16 -8.82 -15.99
N THR A 143 4.85 -9.01 -16.00
CA THR A 143 4.12 -9.87 -16.95
C THR A 143 3.57 -9.06 -18.13
N GLU A 144 3.09 -9.74 -19.16
CA GLU A 144 2.41 -9.08 -20.29
C GLU A 144 1.19 -8.28 -19.82
N GLN A 145 0.43 -8.81 -18.84
CA GLN A 145 -0.70 -8.11 -18.26
C GLN A 145 -0.25 -6.84 -17.51
N ASP A 146 0.83 -6.90 -16.72
CA ASP A 146 1.35 -5.69 -16.06
C ASP A 146 1.75 -4.63 -17.09
N ALA A 147 2.37 -5.02 -18.20
CA ALA A 147 2.74 -4.11 -19.28
C ALA A 147 1.52 -3.43 -19.92
N TRP A 148 0.45 -4.18 -20.16
CA TRP A 148 -0.81 -3.61 -20.63
C TRP A 148 -1.39 -2.63 -19.62
N GLU A 149 -1.43 -2.98 -18.33
CA GLU A 149 -1.93 -2.09 -17.27
C GLU A 149 -1.08 -0.81 -17.17
N MET A 150 0.25 -0.91 -17.26
CA MET A 150 1.14 0.26 -17.31
C MET A 150 0.75 1.23 -18.44
N ILE A 151 0.39 0.73 -19.62
CA ILE A 151 -0.06 1.56 -20.75
C ILE A 151 -1.46 2.14 -20.49
N HIS A 152 -2.37 1.36 -19.91
CA HIS A 152 -3.75 1.79 -19.63
C HIS A 152 -3.85 2.83 -18.51
N SER A 153 -2.91 2.82 -17.57
CA SER A 153 -2.88 3.75 -16.44
C SER A 153 -2.34 5.14 -16.80
N LEU A 154 -1.73 5.31 -17.97
CA LEU A 154 -1.25 6.61 -18.44
C LEU A 154 -2.41 7.51 -18.86
N GLN A 155 -2.38 8.77 -18.41
CA GLN A 155 -3.40 9.76 -18.75
C GLN A 155 -3.40 10.09 -20.24
N THR A 156 -2.20 10.11 -20.83
CA THR A 156 -1.97 10.43 -22.24
C THR A 156 -2.13 9.24 -23.19
N ARG A 157 -2.55 8.06 -22.70
CA ARG A 157 -2.67 6.84 -23.54
C ARG A 157 -3.52 7.00 -24.80
N LYS A 158 -4.49 7.92 -24.80
CA LYS A 158 -5.33 8.22 -25.98
C LYS A 158 -4.52 8.72 -27.18
N LEU A 159 -3.30 9.23 -26.96
CA LEU A 159 -2.37 9.59 -28.04
C LEU A 159 -1.92 8.36 -28.85
N LEU A 160 -1.93 7.17 -28.24
CA LEU A 160 -1.65 5.91 -28.94
C LEU A 160 -2.78 5.48 -29.87
N ASP A 161 -4.01 5.95 -29.61
CA ASP A 161 -5.23 5.58 -30.36
C ASP A 161 -5.55 6.56 -31.51
N GLY A 162 -4.63 7.49 -31.87
CA GLY A 162 -4.82 8.41 -33.00
C GLY A 162 -5.65 9.66 -32.69
N PHE A 163 -5.26 10.41 -31.65
CA PHE A 163 -5.96 11.64 -31.26
C PHE A 163 -6.06 12.67 -32.41
N ARG A 164 -7.28 13.16 -32.68
CA ARG A 164 -7.61 14.10 -33.78
C ARG A 164 -7.14 13.65 -35.17
N GLY A 165 -7.25 12.35 -35.48
CA GLY A 165 -6.84 11.78 -36.77
C GLY A 165 -5.33 11.57 -36.88
N GLY A 166 -4.61 11.61 -35.76
CA GLY A 166 -3.20 11.22 -35.68
C GLY A 166 -2.98 9.72 -35.90
N THR A 167 -1.72 9.32 -35.93
CA THR A 167 -1.32 7.92 -36.12
C THR A 167 -1.85 7.02 -35.00
N VAL A 168 -2.44 5.89 -35.37
CA VAL A 168 -2.75 4.79 -34.44
C VAL A 168 -1.49 3.93 -34.31
N TYR A 169 -1.00 3.77 -33.08
CA TYR A 169 0.23 3.04 -32.82
C TYR A 169 -0.07 1.61 -32.34
N ASP A 170 0.76 0.66 -32.74
CA ASP A 170 0.68 -0.71 -32.25
C ASP A 170 1.23 -0.82 -30.82
N LYS A 171 0.30 -0.93 -29.86
CA LYS A 171 0.60 -1.05 -28.43
C LYS A 171 1.32 -2.36 -28.09
N GLN A 172 1.21 -3.41 -28.91
CA GLN A 172 1.91 -4.68 -28.67
C GLN A 172 3.43 -4.50 -28.74
N LEU A 173 3.92 -3.59 -29.58
CA LEU A 173 5.35 -3.27 -29.64
C LEU A 173 5.85 -2.69 -28.31
N LEU A 174 5.07 -1.84 -27.65
CA LEU A 174 5.39 -1.30 -26.32
C LEU A 174 5.41 -2.40 -25.26
N VAL A 175 4.42 -3.29 -25.27
CA VAL A 175 4.36 -4.44 -24.38
C VAL A 175 5.62 -5.30 -24.51
N GLN A 176 6.01 -5.65 -25.74
CA GLN A 176 7.23 -6.41 -26.00
C GLN A 176 8.50 -5.65 -25.55
N GLY A 177 8.56 -4.34 -25.77
CA GLY A 177 9.65 -3.49 -25.29
C GLY A 177 9.78 -3.53 -23.77
N LEU A 178 8.68 -3.34 -23.05
CA LEU A 178 8.63 -3.41 -21.59
C LEU A 178 9.08 -4.79 -21.08
N LEU A 179 8.63 -5.88 -21.70
CA LEU A 179 9.03 -7.24 -21.33
C LEU A 179 10.52 -7.53 -21.59
N LYS A 180 11.10 -7.00 -22.68
CA LYS A 180 12.54 -7.11 -22.97
C LYS A 180 13.40 -6.38 -21.93
N ILE A 181 12.86 -5.34 -21.31
CA ILE A 181 13.57 -4.59 -20.26
C ILE A 181 13.30 -5.17 -18.86
N GLY A 182 12.04 -5.25 -18.44
CA GLY A 182 11.63 -5.58 -17.08
C GLY A 182 10.99 -6.96 -16.89
N GLY A 183 10.83 -7.77 -17.93
CA GLY A 183 10.28 -9.13 -17.81
C GLY A 183 11.25 -10.12 -17.15
N LYS A 184 10.79 -11.37 -16.91
CA LYS A 184 11.57 -12.42 -16.21
C LYS A 184 12.97 -12.68 -16.80
N GLY A 185 13.10 -12.62 -18.12
CA GLY A 185 14.38 -12.71 -18.84
C GLY A 185 14.89 -11.38 -19.38
N GLY A 186 14.30 -10.26 -18.94
CA GLY A 186 14.64 -8.93 -19.44
C GLY A 186 15.99 -8.43 -18.95
N LEU A 187 16.46 -7.35 -19.58
CA LEU A 187 17.74 -6.71 -19.29
C LEU A 187 17.91 -6.41 -17.80
N PHE A 188 16.89 -5.83 -17.17
CA PHE A 188 17.01 -5.34 -15.80
C PHE A 188 17.05 -6.48 -14.79
N MET A 189 16.32 -7.56 -15.03
CA MET A 189 16.37 -8.77 -14.21
C MET A 189 17.69 -9.52 -14.37
N THR A 190 18.21 -9.61 -15.60
CA THR A 190 19.48 -10.29 -15.89
C THR A 190 20.68 -9.56 -15.26
N HIS A 191 20.64 -8.23 -15.23
CA HIS A 191 21.72 -7.39 -14.72
C HIS A 191 21.39 -6.66 -13.41
N GLN A 192 20.42 -7.16 -12.62
CA GLN A 192 19.95 -6.50 -11.38
C GLN A 192 21.06 -6.27 -10.33
N ASN A 193 22.14 -7.06 -10.35
CA ASN A 193 23.28 -6.90 -9.44
C ASN A 193 24.31 -5.87 -9.94
N MET A 194 24.19 -5.43 -11.20
CA MET A 194 25.13 -4.51 -11.85
C MET A 194 24.51 -3.15 -12.14
N ILE A 195 23.23 -3.08 -12.48
CA ILE A 195 22.55 -1.83 -12.87
C ILE A 195 21.87 -1.22 -11.65
N SER A 196 22.14 0.06 -11.39
CA SER A 196 21.42 0.86 -10.40
C SER A 196 20.28 1.65 -11.04
N GLU A 197 20.47 2.14 -12.26
CA GLU A 197 19.51 2.97 -12.99
C GLU A 197 19.61 2.71 -14.50
N LEU A 198 18.47 2.71 -15.16
CA LEU A 198 18.28 2.59 -16.60
C LEU A 198 17.35 3.72 -17.05
N ASP A 199 17.73 4.42 -18.10
CA ASP A 199 16.90 5.44 -18.74
C ASP A 199 17.00 5.31 -20.26
N ILE A 200 15.90 4.96 -20.91
CA ILE A 200 15.77 4.87 -22.36
C ILE A 200 14.81 5.97 -22.81
N ASN A 201 15.37 7.15 -23.07
CA ASN A 201 14.62 8.34 -23.38
C ASN A 201 15.35 9.23 -24.40
N PRO A 202 14.88 9.34 -25.67
CA PRO A 202 13.61 8.80 -26.17
C PRO A 202 13.72 7.37 -26.70
N LEU A 203 12.63 6.62 -26.50
CA LEU A 203 12.26 5.41 -27.21
C LEU A 203 11.16 5.75 -28.22
N ILE A 204 11.44 5.65 -29.53
CA ILE A 204 10.50 6.07 -30.57
C ILE A 204 9.65 4.88 -31.02
N LEU A 205 8.36 4.96 -30.74
CA LEU A 205 7.35 4.08 -31.34
C LEU A 205 6.95 4.65 -32.70
N THR A 206 7.53 4.08 -33.73
CA THR A 206 7.06 4.27 -35.11
C THR A 206 5.82 3.41 -35.35
N GLY A 207 5.10 3.62 -36.45
CA GLY A 207 3.93 2.81 -36.78
C GLY A 207 4.18 1.28 -36.87
N SER A 208 5.44 0.83 -36.96
CA SER A 208 5.79 -0.60 -37.08
C SER A 208 7.00 -1.07 -36.26
N ARG A 209 7.71 -0.17 -35.57
CA ARG A 209 8.94 -0.47 -34.81
C ARG A 209 9.06 0.37 -33.56
N LEU A 210 9.69 -0.17 -32.53
CA LEU A 210 10.03 0.53 -31.29
C LEU A 210 11.55 0.63 -31.16
N VAL A 211 12.10 1.84 -31.32
CA VAL A 211 13.55 2.05 -31.49
C VAL A 211 14.12 2.97 -30.41
N ALA A 212 15.13 2.49 -29.69
CA ALA A 212 15.81 3.25 -28.63
C ALA A 212 16.84 4.21 -29.23
N VAL A 213 16.52 5.50 -29.21
CA VAL A 213 17.35 6.55 -29.81
C VAL A 213 18.34 7.14 -28.82
N ASP A 214 18.06 7.07 -27.53
CA ASP A 214 19.06 7.34 -26.48
C ASP A 214 18.92 6.31 -25.36
N ALA A 215 20.03 6.04 -24.67
CA ALA A 215 20.09 5.07 -23.59
C ALA A 215 21.20 5.42 -22.60
N ARG A 216 20.83 5.46 -21.33
CA ARG A 216 21.69 5.73 -20.19
C ARG A 216 21.58 4.58 -19.20
N ILE A 217 22.73 4.03 -18.81
CA ILE A 217 22.81 2.94 -17.82
C ILE A 217 23.85 3.30 -16.78
N ILE A 218 23.44 3.35 -15.53
CA ILE A 218 24.30 3.59 -14.38
C ILE A 218 24.51 2.27 -13.66
N GLN A 219 25.77 1.96 -13.35
CA GLN A 219 26.12 0.76 -12.60
C GLN A 219 26.13 1.00 -11.09
N LYS A 220 25.79 -0.05 -10.33
CA LYS A 220 25.91 -0.08 -8.87
C LYS A 220 27.36 0.12 -8.45
N ASN A 221 27.56 0.82 -7.34
CA ASN A 221 28.86 0.88 -6.72
C ASN A 221 29.26 -0.51 -6.18
N PRO A 222 30.47 -1.03 -6.45
CA PRO A 222 30.92 -2.33 -5.94
C PRO A 222 30.90 -2.46 -4.41
N ASN A 223 30.94 -1.33 -3.69
CA ASN A 223 30.88 -1.29 -2.23
C ASN A 223 29.44 -1.17 -1.67
N GLU A 224 28.43 -0.87 -2.50
CA GLU A 224 27.02 -0.87 -2.09
C GLU A 224 26.42 -2.28 -2.06
N THR A 225 27.12 -3.28 -2.56
CA THR A 225 26.67 -4.68 -2.63
C THR A 225 26.69 -5.41 -1.27
N ARG A 226 26.88 -4.70 -0.15
CA ARG A 226 26.95 -5.32 1.18
C ARG A 226 25.56 -5.54 1.80
N GLU A 227 25.23 -6.82 1.91
CA GLU A 227 24.29 -7.49 2.83
C GLU A 227 22.83 -7.01 2.82
N ILE A 228 22.07 -7.53 1.86
CA ILE A 228 20.76 -8.08 2.21
C ILE A 228 21.02 -9.57 2.44
N LEU A 229 21.23 -9.97 3.68
CA LEU A 229 21.12 -11.39 4.03
C LEU A 229 19.69 -11.79 3.64
N PRO A 230 19.50 -12.78 2.75
CA PRO A 230 18.16 -13.29 2.49
C PRO A 230 17.61 -13.75 3.84
N VAL A 231 16.55 -13.11 4.31
CA VAL A 231 15.75 -13.68 5.40
C VAL A 231 15.27 -15.02 4.84
N GLY A 232 15.70 -16.10 5.49
CA GLY A 232 15.67 -17.44 4.92
C GLY A 232 14.36 -17.75 4.18
N SER A 233 14.49 -18.38 3.00
CA SER A 233 13.36 -18.79 2.17
C SER A 233 12.27 -19.40 3.04
N VAL A 234 11.15 -18.69 3.17
CA VAL A 234 10.02 -19.16 3.95
C VAL A 234 9.26 -20.17 3.11
N THR A 235 9.76 -21.40 3.12
CA THR A 235 9.12 -22.59 2.53
C THR A 235 8.18 -23.28 3.51
N SER A 236 7.84 -22.65 4.64
CA SER A 236 6.89 -23.24 5.59
C SER A 236 5.47 -23.12 5.07
N THR A 237 4.74 -24.23 5.09
CA THR A 237 3.32 -24.30 4.74
C THR A 237 2.47 -23.37 5.63
N ASP A 238 1.32 -22.91 5.16
CA ASP A 238 0.46 -21.96 5.89
C ASP A 238 0.04 -22.48 7.28
N VAL A 239 -0.17 -23.79 7.43
CA VAL A 239 -0.52 -24.45 8.69
C VAL A 239 0.61 -24.38 9.73
N ASP A 240 1.86 -24.37 9.29
CA ASP A 240 3.02 -24.24 10.18
C ASP A 240 3.17 -22.81 10.70
N VAL A 241 2.75 -21.79 9.94
CA VAL A 241 2.87 -20.38 10.36
C VAL A 241 1.86 -20.05 11.46
N ALA A 242 0.58 -20.43 11.29
CA ALA A 242 -0.45 -20.18 12.30
C ALA A 242 -0.07 -20.76 13.68
N LYS A 243 0.41 -22.02 13.69
CA LYS A 243 0.85 -22.70 14.93
C LYS A 243 2.06 -22.03 15.57
N LYS A 244 3.02 -21.53 14.78
CA LYS A 244 4.22 -20.84 15.31
C LYS A 244 3.87 -19.58 16.10
N PHE A 245 2.80 -18.88 15.70
CA PHE A 245 2.37 -17.63 16.33
C PHE A 245 1.24 -17.80 17.35
N GLU A 246 0.76 -19.03 17.59
CA GLU A 246 -0.32 -19.30 18.56
C GLU A 246 0.01 -18.74 19.95
N SER A 247 1.23 -18.95 20.44
CA SER A 247 1.69 -18.42 21.74
C SER A 247 1.80 -16.89 21.78
N LEU A 248 1.85 -16.21 20.63
CA LEU A 248 1.85 -14.75 20.57
C LEU A 248 0.44 -14.17 20.79
N PHE A 249 -0.59 -14.84 20.26
CA PHE A 249 -1.97 -14.36 20.29
C PHE A 249 -2.83 -15.03 21.36
N PHE A 250 -2.52 -16.25 21.77
CA PHE A 250 -3.28 -17.06 22.73
C PHE A 250 -2.39 -17.67 23.83
N PRO A 251 -1.57 -16.88 24.55
CA PRO A 251 -0.68 -17.42 25.58
C PRO A 251 -1.47 -17.95 26.77
N ARG A 252 -0.96 -19.03 27.39
CA ARG A 252 -1.47 -19.57 28.66
C ARG A 252 -0.59 -19.17 29.84
N ASN A 253 0.69 -18.93 29.60
CA ASN A 253 1.69 -18.58 30.59
C ASN A 253 2.37 -17.26 30.21
N VAL A 254 2.05 -16.18 30.91
CA VAL A 254 2.61 -14.84 30.68
C VAL A 254 3.56 -14.46 31.82
N ALA A 255 4.81 -14.14 31.49
CA ALA A 255 5.76 -13.59 32.44
C ALA A 255 5.90 -12.07 32.28
N VAL A 256 6.10 -11.33 33.37
CA VAL A 256 6.21 -9.87 33.34
C VAL A 256 7.45 -9.41 34.11
N LEU A 257 8.44 -8.86 33.41
CA LEU A 257 9.69 -8.33 33.95
C LEU A 257 9.62 -6.81 34.05
N GLY A 258 10.17 -6.29 35.15
CA GLY A 258 10.28 -4.85 35.39
C GLY A 258 9.14 -4.27 36.22
N ALA A 259 8.26 -5.10 36.77
CA ALA A 259 7.26 -4.62 37.74
C ALA A 259 7.94 -4.23 39.06
N SER A 260 7.44 -3.18 39.71
CA SER A 260 7.94 -2.68 40.99
C SER A 260 7.07 -3.15 42.15
N ALA A 261 7.70 -3.41 43.30
CA ALA A 261 7.00 -3.72 44.55
C ALA A 261 6.57 -2.45 45.33
N LYS A 262 7.11 -1.28 44.96
CA LYS A 262 6.88 0.00 45.65
C LYS A 262 6.02 0.95 44.84
N ASP A 263 6.30 1.04 43.55
CA ASP A 263 5.70 2.02 42.65
C ASP A 263 4.85 1.33 41.58
N VAL A 264 3.92 2.08 40.98
CA VAL A 264 3.16 1.59 39.82
C VAL A 264 3.88 2.03 38.55
N VAL A 265 4.63 1.11 37.95
CA VAL A 265 5.31 1.33 36.66
C VAL A 265 4.61 0.61 35.52
N ILE A 266 5.11 0.74 34.29
CA ILE A 266 4.44 0.22 33.09
C ILE A 266 4.18 -1.30 33.15
N ALA A 267 5.09 -2.07 33.75
CA ALA A 267 4.91 -3.50 33.96
C ALA A 267 3.82 -3.84 34.99
N ASN A 268 3.67 -3.05 36.08
CA ASN A 268 2.53 -3.19 37.00
C ASN A 268 1.22 -2.91 36.26
N THR A 269 1.19 -1.84 35.48
CA THR A 269 0.03 -1.47 34.67
C THR A 269 -0.33 -2.56 33.66
N PHE A 270 0.66 -3.22 33.03
CA PHE A 270 0.41 -4.35 32.14
C PHE A 270 -0.25 -5.54 32.88
N ILE A 271 0.26 -5.91 34.07
CA ILE A 271 -0.37 -6.97 34.89
C ILE A 271 -1.83 -6.62 35.23
N ARG A 272 -2.09 -5.37 35.66
CA ARG A 272 -3.45 -4.90 35.97
C ARG A 272 -4.36 -4.98 34.76
N ARG A 273 -3.88 -4.52 33.60
CA ARG A 273 -4.62 -4.60 32.32
C ARG A 273 -4.97 -6.03 31.96
N LEU A 274 -4.05 -7.00 32.09
CA LEU A 274 -4.37 -8.41 31.82
C LEU A 274 -5.47 -8.93 32.75
N LYS A 275 -5.41 -8.60 34.05
CA LYS A 275 -6.44 -9.00 35.02
C LYS A 275 -7.80 -8.36 34.70
N GLU A 276 -7.82 -7.05 34.42
CA GLU A 276 -9.03 -6.30 34.07
C GLU A 276 -9.65 -6.77 32.75
N PHE A 277 -8.81 -7.13 31.77
CA PHE A 277 -9.23 -7.62 30.46
C PHE A 277 -9.73 -9.09 30.50
N GLY A 278 -9.56 -9.77 31.62
CA GLY A 278 -10.05 -11.13 31.84
C GLY A 278 -9.11 -12.24 31.38
N PHE A 279 -7.79 -12.02 31.43
CA PHE A 279 -6.80 -13.05 31.13
C PHE A 279 -6.96 -14.25 32.09
N SER A 280 -7.24 -15.43 31.52
CA SER A 280 -7.53 -16.65 32.28
C SER A 280 -6.30 -17.54 32.53
N GLY A 281 -5.18 -17.23 31.88
CA GLY A 281 -3.91 -17.95 32.05
C GLY A 281 -3.15 -17.55 33.31
N ASN A 282 -1.95 -18.10 33.46
CA ASN A 282 -1.06 -17.78 34.56
C ASN A 282 -0.25 -16.51 34.27
N ILE A 283 -0.19 -15.62 35.25
CA ILE A 283 0.66 -14.41 35.21
C ILE A 283 1.79 -14.59 36.23
N TYR A 284 3.04 -14.53 35.77
CA TYR A 284 4.25 -14.66 36.57
C TYR A 284 5.02 -13.33 36.62
N PRO A 285 4.82 -12.50 37.66
CA PRO A 285 5.69 -11.36 37.89
C PRO A 285 7.12 -11.82 38.17
N ILE A 286 8.09 -11.21 37.52
CA ILE A 286 9.50 -11.49 37.69
C ILE A 286 10.16 -10.32 38.40
N HIS A 287 10.65 -10.57 39.61
CA HIS A 287 11.25 -9.57 40.48
C HIS A 287 12.34 -10.22 41.37
N PRO A 288 13.54 -9.62 41.51
CA PRO A 288 14.68 -10.28 42.17
C PRO A 288 14.50 -10.59 43.66
N LYS A 289 13.74 -9.77 44.40
CA LYS A 289 13.61 -9.86 45.87
C LYS A 289 12.19 -10.00 46.43
N ALA A 290 11.20 -9.32 45.85
CA ALA A 290 9.83 -9.33 46.33
C ALA A 290 9.19 -10.72 46.18
N GLU A 291 8.43 -11.14 47.19
CA GLU A 291 7.68 -12.41 47.15
C GLU A 291 6.37 -12.31 46.37
N LYS A 292 5.77 -11.10 46.33
CA LYS A 292 4.52 -10.82 45.61
C LYS A 292 4.56 -9.48 44.88
N ILE A 293 3.87 -9.43 43.75
CA ILE A 293 3.65 -8.24 42.92
C ILE A 293 2.21 -8.26 42.43
N GLU A 294 1.46 -7.16 42.57
CA GLU A 294 0.05 -7.06 42.15
C GLU A 294 -0.86 -8.20 42.71
N GLY A 295 -0.50 -8.69 43.90
CA GLY A 295 -1.16 -9.80 44.60
C GLY A 295 -0.74 -11.20 44.15
N LEU A 296 0.09 -11.32 43.12
CA LEU A 296 0.54 -12.58 42.53
C LEU A 296 1.92 -12.97 43.08
N LYS A 297 2.21 -14.28 43.17
CA LYS A 297 3.53 -14.78 43.56
C LYS A 297 4.58 -14.36 42.53
N ALA A 298 5.66 -13.72 42.98
CA ALA A 298 6.76 -13.30 42.14
C ALA A 298 7.91 -14.32 42.14
N TYR A 299 8.66 -14.34 41.04
CA TYR A 299 9.80 -15.24 40.82
C TYR A 299 11.06 -14.42 40.54
N SER A 300 12.23 -14.91 40.95
CA SER A 300 13.48 -14.11 40.87
C SER A 300 14.02 -13.93 39.45
N ASN A 301 13.71 -14.85 38.52
CA ASN A 301 14.06 -14.77 37.11
C ASN A 301 13.07 -15.63 36.27
N LEU A 302 13.13 -15.52 34.94
CA LEU A 302 12.25 -16.24 34.01
C LEU A 302 12.38 -17.77 34.14
N SER A 303 13.59 -18.29 34.33
CA SER A 303 13.86 -19.73 34.46
C SER A 303 13.17 -20.35 35.68
N ASN A 304 12.93 -19.57 36.73
CA ASN A 304 12.28 -20.01 37.96
C ASN A 304 10.74 -20.03 37.89
N ALA A 305 10.14 -19.56 36.79
CA ALA A 305 8.71 -19.72 36.57
C ALA A 305 8.34 -21.23 36.52
N PRO A 306 7.21 -21.65 37.10
CA PRO A 306 6.89 -23.06 37.29
C PRO A 306 6.60 -23.80 35.97
N ASN A 307 6.08 -23.07 34.98
CA ASN A 307 5.76 -23.60 33.65
C ASN A 307 6.62 -22.91 32.58
N ASP A 308 6.63 -23.47 31.38
CA ASP A 308 7.21 -22.80 30.21
C ASP A 308 6.37 -21.58 29.83
N ILE A 309 7.06 -20.51 29.41
CA ILE A 309 6.48 -19.20 29.20
C ILE A 309 6.12 -19.07 27.72
N ASP A 310 4.85 -18.82 27.43
CA ASP A 310 4.41 -18.56 26.06
C ASP A 310 4.83 -17.14 25.62
N TYR A 311 4.66 -16.16 26.51
CA TYR A 311 4.90 -14.75 26.24
C TYR A 311 5.51 -14.04 27.45
N ALA A 312 6.68 -13.44 27.30
CA ALA A 312 7.27 -12.58 28.33
C ALA A 312 7.21 -11.11 27.92
N TYR A 313 6.67 -10.27 28.79
CA TYR A 313 6.69 -8.82 28.68
C TYR A 313 7.90 -8.25 29.45
N VAL A 314 8.82 -7.59 28.77
CA VAL A 314 10.07 -7.08 29.35
C VAL A 314 10.13 -5.57 29.32
N ALA A 315 10.03 -4.94 30.50
CA ALA A 315 10.10 -3.49 30.70
C ALA A 315 11.22 -3.09 31.68
N ILE A 316 12.46 -3.41 31.31
CA ILE A 316 13.69 -3.03 32.02
C ILE A 316 14.66 -2.33 31.07
N SER A 317 15.66 -1.61 31.56
CA SER A 317 16.64 -0.91 30.71
C SER A 317 17.33 -1.85 29.72
N ALA A 318 17.66 -1.35 28.52
CA ALA A 318 18.27 -2.12 27.43
C ALA A 318 19.49 -2.95 27.87
N GLU A 319 20.36 -2.37 28.71
CA GLU A 319 21.54 -3.01 29.29
C GLU A 319 21.21 -4.30 30.09
N ARG A 320 20.07 -4.32 30.77
CA ARG A 320 19.65 -5.45 31.63
C ARG A 320 18.86 -6.51 30.86
N VAL A 321 18.36 -6.19 29.67
CA VAL A 321 17.58 -7.14 28.86
C VAL A 321 18.44 -8.35 28.49
N LEU A 322 19.67 -8.14 28.02
CA LEU A 322 20.56 -9.21 27.57
C LEU A 322 20.75 -10.33 28.60
N GLN A 323 20.98 -9.96 29.86
CA GLN A 323 21.17 -10.92 30.95
C GLN A 323 19.87 -11.62 31.37
N SER A 324 18.72 -10.98 31.11
CA SER A 324 17.43 -11.48 31.55
C SER A 324 16.80 -12.50 30.59
N ILE A 325 17.26 -12.54 29.34
CA ILE A 325 16.69 -13.39 28.27
C ILE A 325 17.59 -14.58 27.90
N ASP A 326 18.73 -14.76 28.58
CA ASP A 326 19.59 -15.94 28.42
C ASP A 326 18.98 -17.11 29.20
N LEU A 327 18.16 -17.91 28.52
CA LEU A 327 17.33 -18.95 29.13
C LEU A 327 17.65 -20.32 28.51
N PRO A 328 17.36 -21.43 29.22
CA PRO A 328 17.37 -22.75 28.61
C PRO A 328 16.47 -22.78 27.36
N PRO A 329 16.90 -23.42 26.25
CA PRO A 329 16.09 -23.55 25.04
C PRO A 329 14.68 -24.08 25.32
N GLY A 330 13.66 -23.44 24.74
CA GLY A 330 12.26 -23.81 24.91
C GLY A 330 11.58 -23.27 26.19
N LYS A 331 12.34 -22.70 27.14
CA LYS A 331 11.76 -22.14 28.38
C LYS A 331 10.82 -20.96 28.13
N CYS A 332 11.10 -20.18 27.09
CA CYS A 332 10.26 -19.07 26.66
C CYS A 332 10.12 -19.08 25.14
N LYS A 333 8.91 -18.90 24.62
CA LYS A 333 8.66 -18.87 23.17
C LYS A 333 8.79 -17.47 22.58
N PHE A 334 8.05 -16.50 23.13
CA PHE A 334 8.09 -15.10 22.69
C PHE A 334 8.51 -14.17 23.82
N ILE A 335 9.38 -13.22 23.50
CA ILE A 335 9.70 -12.09 24.39
C ILE A 335 9.41 -10.78 23.68
N GLN A 336 8.51 -10.00 24.27
CA GLN A 336 8.27 -8.61 23.89
C GLN A 336 9.17 -7.69 24.70
N ILE A 337 9.88 -6.79 24.03
CA ILE A 337 10.70 -5.77 24.66
C ILE A 337 10.11 -4.39 24.38
N ILE A 338 9.64 -3.71 25.43
CA ILE A 338 9.09 -2.35 25.31
C ILE A 338 10.17 -1.27 25.28
N SER A 339 11.31 -1.55 25.89
CA SER A 339 12.38 -0.56 26.07
C SER A 339 12.97 -0.10 24.74
N SER A 340 13.26 1.19 24.65
CA SER A 340 14.05 1.82 23.59
C SER A 340 15.54 1.90 23.99
N GLY A 341 16.38 2.45 23.10
CA GLY A 341 17.82 2.62 23.33
C GLY A 341 18.68 1.56 22.65
N PHE A 342 18.14 0.91 21.61
CA PHE A 342 18.83 -0.04 20.75
C PHE A 342 19.26 0.68 19.46
N ALA A 343 18.96 0.14 18.28
CA ALA A 343 19.43 0.71 17.01
C ALA A 343 18.81 2.06 16.63
N GLU A 344 17.89 2.61 17.44
CA GLU A 344 17.46 4.02 17.31
C GLU A 344 18.59 4.99 17.69
N THR A 345 19.63 4.49 18.37
CA THR A 345 20.83 5.23 18.74
C THR A 345 22.06 4.53 18.15
N GLU A 346 23.09 5.30 17.79
CA GLU A 346 24.32 4.73 17.23
C GLU A 346 25.01 3.78 18.21
N GLN A 347 24.95 4.07 19.51
CA GLN A 347 25.56 3.24 20.57
C GLN A 347 24.77 1.93 20.82
N GLY A 348 23.46 1.92 20.62
CA GLY A 348 22.60 0.76 20.89
C GLY A 348 22.55 -0.27 19.76
N ARG A 349 23.14 -0.01 18.59
CA ARG A 349 23.18 -0.96 17.45
C ARG A 349 23.88 -2.27 17.83
N GLN A 350 25.04 -2.21 18.48
CA GLN A 350 25.78 -3.40 18.91
C GLN A 350 25.00 -4.22 19.95
N GLN A 351 24.32 -3.54 20.88
CA GLN A 351 23.48 -4.20 21.88
C GLN A 351 22.31 -4.93 21.22
N GLN A 352 21.73 -4.37 20.16
CA GLN A 352 20.66 -5.01 19.39
C GLN A 352 21.11 -6.27 18.67
N GLU A 353 22.30 -6.26 18.06
CA GLU A 353 22.86 -7.45 17.41
C GLU A 353 23.13 -8.57 18.43
N GLN A 354 23.67 -8.21 19.60
CA GLN A 354 23.90 -9.16 20.68
C GLN A 354 22.58 -9.74 21.22
N LEU A 355 21.55 -8.90 21.33
CA LEU A 355 20.21 -9.29 21.77
C LEU A 355 19.63 -10.38 20.86
N LEU A 356 19.71 -10.19 19.54
CA LEU A 356 19.25 -11.17 18.57
C LEU A 356 20.00 -12.50 18.68
N ARG A 357 21.34 -12.45 18.82
CA ARG A 357 22.17 -13.66 18.98
C ARG A 357 21.80 -14.46 20.23
N VAL A 358 21.59 -13.78 21.36
CA VAL A 358 21.20 -14.45 22.62
C VAL A 358 19.81 -15.08 22.48
N ALA A 359 18.84 -14.38 21.90
CA ALA A 359 17.51 -14.92 21.69
C ALA A 359 17.51 -16.17 20.80
N HIS A 360 18.26 -16.15 19.68
CA HIS A 360 18.39 -17.30 18.78
C HIS A 360 19.01 -18.51 19.48
N ARG A 361 20.06 -18.31 20.30
CA ARG A 361 20.68 -19.39 21.10
C ARG A 361 19.69 -20.01 22.08
N SER A 362 18.84 -19.19 22.69
CA SER A 362 17.78 -19.63 23.60
C SER A 362 16.51 -20.15 22.90
N GLN A 363 16.49 -20.19 21.56
CA GLN A 363 15.30 -20.53 20.75
C GLN A 363 14.07 -19.66 21.05
N ILE A 364 14.31 -18.38 21.38
CA ILE A 364 13.29 -17.38 21.69
C ILE A 364 13.04 -16.54 20.43
N ARG A 365 11.77 -16.24 20.15
CA ARG A 365 11.38 -15.21 19.18
C ARG A 365 11.22 -13.84 19.86
N LEU A 366 11.72 -12.78 19.25
CA LEU A 366 11.65 -11.41 19.78
C LEU A 366 10.60 -10.57 19.05
N LEU A 367 9.71 -9.95 19.82
CA LEU A 367 8.83 -8.87 19.37
C LEU A 367 9.41 -7.52 19.84
N GLY A 368 9.66 -6.61 18.90
CA GLY A 368 10.35 -5.35 19.17
C GLY A 368 11.84 -5.39 18.82
N PRO A 369 12.72 -4.73 19.60
CA PRO A 369 12.42 -3.91 20.78
C PRO A 369 11.64 -2.63 20.44
N ASN A 370 11.41 -1.77 21.44
CA ASN A 370 10.68 -0.51 21.29
C ASN A 370 9.24 -0.70 20.77
N CYS A 371 8.49 -1.60 21.40
CA CYS A 371 7.12 -1.93 20.98
C CYS A 371 6.15 -2.08 22.16
N LEU A 372 4.87 -1.76 21.96
CA LEU A 372 3.83 -1.91 22.99
C LEU A 372 3.26 -3.33 23.08
N GLY A 373 3.46 -4.15 22.05
CA GLY A 373 3.23 -5.60 22.06
C GLY A 373 2.01 -6.05 21.26
N THR A 374 1.41 -7.13 21.73
CA THR A 374 0.23 -7.75 21.12
C THR A 374 -1.05 -7.34 21.86
N TYR A 375 -2.06 -6.94 21.09
CA TYR A 375 -3.45 -6.85 21.49
C TYR A 375 -4.23 -8.01 20.84
N SER A 376 -4.76 -8.90 21.67
CA SER A 376 -5.51 -10.08 21.25
C SER A 376 -6.78 -10.18 22.10
N PRO A 377 -7.94 -9.77 21.57
CA PRO A 377 -9.21 -9.83 22.30
C PRO A 377 -9.59 -11.24 22.74
N VAL A 378 -9.36 -12.24 21.88
CA VAL A 378 -9.69 -13.63 22.15
C VAL A 378 -8.70 -14.27 23.12
N GLY A 379 -7.40 -14.03 22.95
CA GLY A 379 -6.36 -14.50 23.88
C GLY A 379 -6.23 -13.66 25.15
N LYS A 380 -7.09 -12.65 25.32
CA LYS A 380 -7.16 -11.77 26.50
C LYS A 380 -5.83 -11.06 26.83
N LEU A 381 -5.11 -10.64 25.79
CA LEU A 381 -3.93 -9.78 25.91
C LEU A 381 -4.26 -8.36 25.49
N THR A 382 -3.82 -7.37 26.27
CA THR A 382 -3.98 -5.96 25.90
C THR A 382 -2.89 -5.08 26.49
N PHE A 383 -2.47 -4.08 25.74
CA PHE A 383 -1.67 -2.96 26.21
C PHE A 383 -2.45 -1.65 26.35
N PRO A 384 -3.46 -1.28 25.53
CA PRO A 384 -4.28 -0.10 25.82
C PRO A 384 -5.25 -0.34 26.99
N LYS A 385 -5.59 0.74 27.70
CA LYS A 385 -6.66 0.72 28.72
C LYS A 385 -8.03 0.75 28.04
N ASP A 386 -9.01 0.05 28.60
CA ASP A 386 -10.42 0.06 28.17
C ASP A 386 -10.57 -0.26 26.68
N ALA A 387 -9.79 -1.19 26.16
CA ALA A 387 -9.94 -1.69 24.80
C ALA A 387 -11.08 -2.72 24.71
N PRO A 388 -11.67 -2.91 23.53
CA PRO A 388 -12.70 -3.92 23.32
C PRO A 388 -12.25 -5.32 23.75
N THR A 389 -13.10 -6.06 24.45
CA THR A 389 -12.79 -7.43 24.87
C THR A 389 -13.38 -8.48 23.91
N ASP A 390 -14.30 -8.06 23.04
CA ASP A 390 -14.90 -8.86 21.98
C ASP A 390 -13.98 -8.94 20.76
N GLY A 391 -13.92 -10.13 20.16
CA GLY A 391 -13.13 -10.38 18.94
C GLY A 391 -13.78 -9.80 17.70
N GLY A 392 -12.97 -9.62 16.66
CA GLY A 392 -13.42 -9.26 15.32
C GLY A 392 -12.61 -9.95 14.23
N THR A 393 -12.65 -9.39 13.03
CA THR A 393 -12.10 -10.03 11.83
C THR A 393 -10.94 -9.25 11.21
N ILE A 394 -10.50 -8.17 11.85
CA ILE A 394 -9.44 -7.31 11.33
C ILE A 394 -8.11 -7.61 12.02
N GLY A 395 -7.12 -8.05 11.24
CA GLY A 395 -5.75 -8.22 11.67
C GLY A 395 -4.94 -6.95 11.41
N VAL A 396 -4.14 -6.47 12.36
CA VAL A 396 -3.29 -5.29 12.15
C VAL A 396 -1.84 -5.55 12.57
N VAL A 397 -0.90 -5.13 11.72
CA VAL A 397 0.51 -5.00 12.07
C VAL A 397 0.88 -3.53 12.02
N SER A 398 1.56 -3.04 13.05
CA SER A 398 1.95 -1.63 13.12
C SER A 398 3.37 -1.48 13.65
N GLN A 399 4.19 -0.68 12.97
CA GLN A 399 5.52 -0.33 13.46
C GLN A 399 5.47 0.56 14.71
N SER A 400 4.46 1.44 14.80
CA SER A 400 4.32 2.41 15.88
C SER A 400 3.34 1.96 16.97
N GLY A 401 3.83 1.85 18.20
CA GLY A 401 3.02 1.50 19.36
C GLY A 401 2.00 2.60 19.74
N GLY A 402 2.43 3.86 19.74
CA GLY A 402 1.55 5.00 20.05
C GLY A 402 0.37 5.07 19.08
N LEU A 403 0.67 4.99 17.78
CA LEU A 403 -0.36 5.00 16.75
C LEU A 403 -1.30 3.78 16.83
N SER A 404 -0.78 2.63 17.25
CA SER A 404 -1.61 1.44 17.49
C SER A 404 -2.65 1.64 18.58
N THR A 405 -2.33 2.44 19.61
CA THR A 405 -3.31 2.83 20.64
C THR A 405 -4.43 3.66 20.00
N ASP A 406 -4.10 4.62 19.14
CA ASP A 406 -5.08 5.43 18.42
C ASP A 406 -5.96 4.57 17.49
N ILE A 407 -5.36 3.64 16.75
CA ILE A 407 -6.09 2.71 15.87
C ILE A 407 -7.11 1.89 16.67
N ILE A 408 -6.71 1.34 17.81
CA ILE A 408 -7.61 0.54 18.66
C ILE A 408 -8.73 1.41 19.24
N LYS A 409 -8.39 2.56 19.84
CA LYS A 409 -9.37 3.38 20.59
C LYS A 409 -10.33 4.12 19.65
N ARG A 410 -9.82 4.70 18.55
CA ARG A 410 -10.67 5.34 17.55
C ARG A 410 -11.47 4.31 16.76
N GLY A 411 -10.87 3.16 16.43
CA GLY A 411 -11.56 2.04 15.81
C GLY A 411 -12.71 1.53 16.67
N GLN A 412 -12.50 1.35 17.97
CA GLN A 412 -13.53 0.97 18.94
C GLN A 412 -14.76 1.88 18.84
N TRP A 413 -14.56 3.21 18.84
CA TRP A 413 -15.66 4.18 18.77
C TRP A 413 -16.43 4.16 17.45
N ARG A 414 -15.85 3.58 16.39
CA ARG A 414 -16.49 3.39 15.09
C ARG A 414 -17.04 1.97 14.90
N GLY A 415 -16.94 1.10 15.91
CA GLY A 415 -17.41 -0.29 15.85
C GLY A 415 -16.42 -1.27 15.22
N LEU A 416 -15.17 -0.88 14.98
CA LEU A 416 -14.11 -1.77 14.51
C LEU A 416 -13.72 -2.77 15.60
N ARG A 417 -13.50 -4.03 15.22
CA ARG A 417 -13.09 -5.13 16.08
C ARG A 417 -11.96 -5.92 15.43
N PHE A 418 -11.06 -6.43 16.25
CA PHE A 418 -9.80 -7.00 15.77
C PHE A 418 -9.75 -8.50 16.04
N SER A 419 -9.23 -9.27 15.08
CA SER A 419 -8.77 -10.64 15.33
C SER A 419 -7.45 -10.60 16.13
N GLY A 420 -6.61 -9.61 15.85
CA GLY A 420 -5.44 -9.26 16.63
C GLY A 420 -4.74 -8.01 16.08
N LEU A 421 -3.99 -7.32 16.93
CA LEU A 421 -3.08 -6.24 16.53
C LEU A 421 -1.71 -6.46 17.16
N VAL A 422 -0.65 -6.37 16.36
CA VAL A 422 0.73 -6.52 16.84
C VAL A 422 1.54 -5.28 16.52
N THR A 423 2.20 -4.71 17.52
CA THR A 423 3.17 -3.63 17.32
C THR A 423 4.58 -4.21 17.25
N ILE A 424 5.35 -3.89 16.21
CA ILE A 424 6.64 -4.56 15.94
C ILE A 424 7.88 -3.76 16.31
N GLY A 425 7.77 -2.45 16.55
CA GLY A 425 8.90 -1.57 16.86
C GLY A 425 10.03 -1.72 15.83
N ASN A 426 11.26 -1.96 16.29
CA ASN A 426 12.43 -2.11 15.41
C ASN A 426 12.44 -3.39 14.56
N SER A 427 11.57 -4.36 14.88
CA SER A 427 11.39 -5.61 14.15
C SER A 427 12.73 -6.30 13.84
N ILE A 428 13.44 -6.71 14.90
CA ILE A 428 14.78 -7.30 14.77
C ILE A 428 14.76 -8.80 14.53
N ASP A 429 13.64 -9.45 14.87
CA ASP A 429 13.39 -10.87 14.64
C ASP A 429 12.01 -11.09 14.00
N VAL A 430 10.92 -10.94 14.76
CA VAL A 430 9.57 -11.07 14.18
C VAL A 430 9.34 -9.94 13.18
N THR A 431 9.13 -10.32 11.92
CA THR A 431 9.00 -9.38 10.79
C THR A 431 7.55 -9.05 10.43
N PRO A 432 7.28 -7.91 9.75
CA PRO A 432 5.97 -7.65 9.16
C PRO A 432 5.51 -8.77 8.22
N VAL A 433 6.45 -9.37 7.47
CA VAL A 433 6.15 -10.44 6.49
C VAL A 433 5.63 -11.70 7.17
N GLU A 434 6.23 -12.11 8.28
CA GLU A 434 5.77 -13.26 9.05
C GLU A 434 4.40 -13.04 9.67
N LEU A 435 4.13 -11.85 10.21
CA LEU A 435 2.82 -11.50 10.77
C LEU A 435 1.75 -11.37 9.68
N LEU A 436 2.12 -10.84 8.52
CA LEU A 436 1.26 -10.84 7.34
C LEU A 436 0.88 -12.26 6.92
N LYS A 437 1.85 -13.19 6.87
CA LYS A 437 1.58 -14.62 6.63
C LYS A 437 0.65 -15.23 7.68
N TYR A 438 0.87 -14.91 8.96
CA TYR A 438 -0.03 -15.34 10.02
C TYR A 438 -1.46 -14.88 9.76
N PHE A 439 -1.69 -13.58 9.54
CA PHE A 439 -3.04 -13.05 9.31
C PHE A 439 -3.67 -13.54 8.01
N LEU A 440 -2.88 -13.81 6.96
CA LEU A 440 -3.35 -14.48 5.75
C LEU A 440 -3.81 -15.92 6.04
N SER A 441 -3.10 -16.65 6.89
CA SER A 441 -3.46 -18.02 7.28
C SER A 441 -4.58 -18.13 8.33
N ASP A 442 -4.80 -17.07 9.13
CA ASP A 442 -5.74 -17.10 10.25
C ASP A 442 -7.22 -17.06 9.77
N PRO A 443 -8.02 -18.12 9.98
CA PRO A 443 -9.41 -18.17 9.51
C PRO A 443 -10.32 -17.13 10.17
N ALA A 444 -9.96 -16.56 11.32
CA ALA A 444 -10.72 -15.49 11.97
C ALA A 444 -10.52 -14.13 11.29
N THR A 445 -9.42 -13.95 10.55
CA THR A 445 -9.08 -12.69 9.90
C THR A 445 -9.64 -12.63 8.48
N ASN A 446 -10.40 -11.57 8.17
CA ASN A 446 -10.96 -11.31 6.83
C ASN A 446 -10.21 -10.22 6.07
N ALA A 447 -9.61 -9.25 6.77
CA ALA A 447 -8.86 -8.16 6.16
C ALA A 447 -7.69 -7.75 7.06
N ILE A 448 -6.66 -7.18 6.44
CA ILE A 448 -5.39 -6.91 7.10
C ILE A 448 -5.02 -5.44 6.93
N GLY A 449 -4.71 -4.77 8.04
CA GLY A 449 -4.17 -3.42 8.05
C GLY A 449 -2.67 -3.44 8.37
N LEU A 450 -1.87 -2.68 7.61
CA LEU A 450 -0.45 -2.48 7.90
C LEU A 450 -0.17 -0.99 8.11
N TYR A 451 0.43 -0.63 9.23
CA TYR A 451 1.12 0.65 9.37
C TYR A 451 2.63 0.43 9.36
N ILE A 452 3.29 0.90 8.31
CA ILE A 452 4.71 0.65 8.07
C ILE A 452 5.39 1.95 7.64
N GLU A 453 6.54 2.24 8.24
CA GLU A 453 7.43 3.34 7.84
C GLU A 453 8.58 2.82 6.98
N ASP A 454 9.04 1.61 7.29
CA ASP A 454 10.10 0.92 6.56
C ASP A 454 9.88 -0.60 6.53
N ILE A 455 10.27 -1.25 5.44
CA ILE A 455 10.26 -2.71 5.34
C ILE A 455 11.60 -3.24 4.84
N LYS A 456 12.27 -4.05 5.67
CA LYS A 456 13.60 -4.60 5.37
C LYS A 456 13.60 -5.52 4.15
N ASP A 457 12.52 -6.29 3.95
CA ASP A 457 12.37 -7.24 2.85
C ASP A 457 11.05 -7.01 2.10
N GLY A 458 10.98 -5.87 1.39
CA GLY A 458 9.82 -5.50 0.58
C GLY A 458 9.56 -6.48 -0.56
N ARG A 459 10.63 -7.07 -1.12
CA ARG A 459 10.56 -8.09 -2.16
C ARG A 459 9.83 -9.34 -1.68
N ALA A 460 10.14 -9.85 -0.49
CA ALA A 460 9.42 -10.99 0.08
C ALA A 460 7.94 -10.69 0.33
N VAL A 461 7.57 -9.45 0.65
CA VAL A 461 6.15 -9.03 0.72
C VAL A 461 5.52 -9.04 -0.65
N PHE A 462 6.14 -8.40 -1.64
CA PHE A 462 5.61 -8.40 -3.00
C PHE A 462 5.40 -9.83 -3.52
N ASP A 463 6.41 -10.68 -3.39
CA ASP A 463 6.36 -12.07 -3.85
C ASP A 463 5.31 -12.88 -3.08
N LEU A 464 5.17 -12.69 -1.77
CA LEU A 464 4.10 -13.31 -0.97
C LEU A 464 2.72 -12.92 -1.52
N LEU A 465 2.48 -11.62 -1.68
CA LEU A 465 1.19 -11.11 -2.11
C LEU A 465 0.84 -11.54 -3.52
N ARG A 466 1.81 -11.47 -4.43
CA ARG A 466 1.63 -11.85 -5.83
C ARG A 466 1.32 -13.34 -6.01
N ASN A 467 1.85 -14.20 -5.15
CA ASN A 467 1.72 -15.66 -5.30
C ASN A 467 0.67 -16.32 -4.40
N THR A 468 0.00 -15.57 -3.51
CA THR A 468 -1.03 -16.13 -2.62
C THR A 468 -2.36 -16.24 -3.34
N ARG A 469 -2.93 -17.45 -3.53
CA ARG A 469 -4.20 -17.66 -4.26
C ARG A 469 -5.41 -16.96 -3.61
N ASP A 470 -5.69 -17.32 -2.35
CA ASP A 470 -6.83 -16.79 -1.60
C ASP A 470 -6.43 -15.55 -0.79
N LEU A 471 -5.94 -14.54 -1.50
CA LEU A 471 -5.41 -13.34 -0.88
C LEU A 471 -6.54 -12.51 -0.24
N LYS A 472 -6.39 -12.25 1.06
CA LYS A 472 -7.27 -11.34 1.81
C LYS A 472 -6.93 -9.89 1.46
N PRO A 473 -7.92 -8.97 1.43
CA PRO A 473 -7.66 -7.57 1.17
C PRO A 473 -6.74 -6.95 2.22
N ILE A 474 -5.79 -6.14 1.76
CA ILE A 474 -4.80 -5.47 2.59
C ILE A 474 -4.88 -3.96 2.38
N VAL A 475 -4.83 -3.22 3.49
CA VAL A 475 -4.77 -1.76 3.52
C VAL A 475 -3.46 -1.34 4.16
N ILE A 476 -2.70 -0.45 3.53
CA ILE A 476 -1.42 0.04 4.05
C ILE A 476 -1.52 1.54 4.31
N LEU A 477 -1.37 1.93 5.57
CA LEU A 477 -1.10 3.31 5.96
C LEU A 477 0.42 3.51 6.01
N ARG A 478 0.96 4.28 5.08
CA ARG A 478 2.40 4.46 4.97
C ARG A 478 2.89 5.69 5.73
N GLY A 479 3.85 5.48 6.63
CA GLY A 479 4.69 6.56 7.14
C GLY A 479 5.84 6.87 6.18
N GLY A 480 6.19 8.15 6.01
CA GLY A 480 7.34 8.53 5.18
C GLY A 480 7.12 8.44 3.66
N ALA A 481 5.89 8.60 3.16
CA ALA A 481 5.65 8.68 1.71
C ALA A 481 6.38 9.86 1.04
N THR A 482 6.51 10.99 1.75
CA THR A 482 7.23 12.18 1.26
C THR A 482 8.66 12.25 1.78
N ARG A 483 9.53 13.01 1.10
CA ARG A 483 10.91 13.27 1.56
C ARG A 483 10.94 13.81 3.00
N GLN A 484 10.04 14.73 3.34
CA GLN A 484 9.95 15.30 4.69
C GLN A 484 9.49 14.24 5.71
N GLY A 485 8.51 13.42 5.37
CA GLY A 485 8.08 12.30 6.20
C GLY A 485 9.20 11.27 6.42
N ARG A 486 9.99 10.94 5.39
CA ARG A 486 11.12 10.01 5.51
C ARG A 486 12.18 10.50 6.49
N LEU A 487 12.52 11.79 6.43
CA LEU A 487 13.48 12.39 7.36
C LEU A 487 12.98 12.33 8.81
N ALA A 488 11.68 12.55 9.02
CA ALA A 488 11.06 12.45 10.35
C ALA A 488 11.01 11.00 10.88
N ALA A 489 10.72 10.02 10.01
CA ALA A 489 10.77 8.61 10.38
C ALA A 489 12.21 8.18 10.74
N GLN A 490 13.19 8.56 9.91
CA GLN A 490 14.62 8.27 10.11
C GLN A 490 15.13 8.74 11.48
N SER A 491 14.73 9.93 11.93
CA SER A 491 15.19 10.45 13.23
C SER A 491 14.65 9.70 14.44
N HIS A 492 13.60 8.87 14.28
CA HIS A 492 12.97 8.14 15.38
C HIS A 492 13.08 6.61 15.28
N THR A 493 13.25 6.04 14.07
CA THR A 493 13.37 4.58 13.86
C THR A 493 14.74 4.16 13.32
N GLY A 494 15.56 5.09 12.84
CA GLY A 494 16.89 4.81 12.28
C GLY A 494 16.87 4.10 10.92
N ALA A 495 15.69 3.95 10.29
CA ALA A 495 15.47 3.13 9.10
C ALA A 495 15.53 3.93 7.78
N LEU A 496 16.14 3.36 6.74
CA LEU A 496 16.24 3.95 5.39
C LEU A 496 14.98 3.61 4.58
N ALA A 497 13.99 4.50 4.59
CA ALA A 497 12.77 4.35 3.81
C ALA A 497 12.99 4.45 2.28
N SER A 498 12.32 3.55 1.54
CA SER A 498 12.26 3.49 0.07
C SER A 498 11.52 4.68 -0.55
N GLY A 499 11.63 4.82 -1.88
CA GLY A 499 10.84 5.79 -2.65
C GLY A 499 9.33 5.54 -2.57
N ASP A 500 8.52 6.48 -3.04
CA ASP A 500 7.06 6.27 -3.09
C ASP A 500 6.62 5.32 -4.21
N GLU A 501 7.40 5.36 -5.28
CA GLU A 501 7.21 4.68 -6.54
C GLU A 501 7.11 3.14 -6.38
N ALA A 502 7.92 2.56 -5.50
CA ALA A 502 7.92 1.11 -5.25
C ALA A 502 6.64 0.63 -4.53
N TRP A 503 6.08 1.45 -3.64
CA TRP A 503 4.84 1.11 -2.93
C TRP A 503 3.62 1.31 -3.80
N VAL A 504 3.62 2.36 -4.63
CA VAL A 504 2.62 2.51 -5.69
C VAL A 504 2.66 1.31 -6.62
N ALA A 505 3.84 0.88 -7.06
CA ALA A 505 4.00 -0.33 -7.88
C ALA A 505 3.47 -1.60 -7.18
N LEU A 506 3.74 -1.78 -5.88
CA LEU A 506 3.18 -2.87 -5.07
C LEU A 506 1.65 -2.85 -5.09
N SER A 507 1.05 -1.70 -4.77
CA SER A 507 -0.41 -1.51 -4.75
C SER A 507 -1.04 -1.81 -6.10
N GLU A 508 -0.42 -1.34 -7.18
CA GLU A 508 -0.90 -1.54 -8.54
C GLU A 508 -0.84 -3.00 -9.02
N GLN A 509 0.04 -3.81 -8.44
CA GLN A 509 0.28 -5.20 -8.86
C GLN A 509 -0.30 -6.25 -7.91
N THR A 510 -0.94 -5.85 -6.82
CA THR A 510 -1.45 -6.75 -5.78
C THR A 510 -2.81 -6.28 -5.27
N VAL A 511 -3.48 -7.09 -4.45
CA VAL A 511 -4.74 -6.71 -3.78
C VAL A 511 -4.46 -5.89 -2.52
N VAL A 512 -3.70 -4.81 -2.70
CA VAL A 512 -3.31 -3.85 -1.66
C VAL A 512 -3.83 -2.47 -2.03
N GLU A 513 -4.33 -1.72 -1.06
CA GLU A 513 -4.62 -0.29 -1.21
C GLU A 513 -3.79 0.54 -0.23
N LEU A 514 -3.28 1.67 -0.71
CA LEU A 514 -2.56 2.65 0.11
C LEU A 514 -3.52 3.73 0.59
N VAL A 515 -3.37 4.16 1.84
CA VAL A 515 -4.14 5.25 2.43
C VAL A 515 -3.22 6.23 3.15
N ASP A 516 -3.66 7.48 3.27
CA ASP A 516 -2.79 8.57 3.73
C ASP A 516 -3.01 8.97 5.19
N THR A 517 -4.17 8.60 5.75
CA THR A 517 -4.56 9.04 7.09
C THR A 517 -5.04 7.88 7.96
N VAL A 518 -4.89 8.06 9.27
CA VAL A 518 -5.37 7.10 10.28
C VAL A 518 -6.88 6.90 10.19
N ASP A 519 -7.62 7.97 9.91
CA ASP A 519 -9.07 7.89 9.80
C ASP A 519 -9.50 7.15 8.53
N GLU A 520 -8.87 7.40 7.39
CA GLU A 520 -9.10 6.62 6.16
C GLU A 520 -8.73 5.14 6.36
N PHE A 521 -7.60 4.85 7.02
CA PHE A 521 -7.20 3.49 7.38
C PHE A 521 -8.26 2.77 8.20
N ILE A 522 -8.75 3.40 9.28
CA ILE A 522 -9.79 2.81 10.13
C ILE A 522 -11.11 2.65 9.36
N ASN A 523 -11.50 3.65 8.55
CA ASN A 523 -12.75 3.64 7.80
C ASN A 523 -12.78 2.53 6.74
N VAL A 524 -11.67 2.29 6.04
CA VAL A 524 -11.57 1.18 5.09
C VAL A 524 -11.59 -0.17 5.81
N LEU A 525 -10.85 -0.33 6.90
CA LEU A 525 -10.89 -1.57 7.68
C LEU A 525 -12.29 -1.85 8.25
N LEU A 526 -13.02 -0.81 8.64
CA LEU A 526 -14.42 -0.91 9.06
C LEU A 526 -15.32 -1.38 7.90
N ALA A 527 -15.11 -0.87 6.70
CA ALA A 527 -15.80 -1.35 5.50
C ALA A 527 -15.52 -2.85 5.29
N LEU A 528 -14.25 -3.25 5.30
CA LEU A 528 -13.82 -4.64 5.06
C LEU A 528 -14.23 -5.62 6.16
N GLN A 529 -14.53 -5.12 7.37
CA GLN A 529 -15.11 -5.95 8.44
C GLN A 529 -16.52 -6.44 8.09
N PHE A 530 -17.29 -5.64 7.36
CA PHE A 530 -18.73 -5.85 7.15
C PHE A 530 -19.16 -6.08 5.71
N LEU A 531 -18.37 -5.61 4.75
CA LEU A 531 -18.64 -5.71 3.32
C LEU A 531 -17.82 -6.86 2.73
N GLN A 532 -18.51 -7.76 2.03
CA GLN A 532 -17.87 -8.89 1.35
C GLN A 532 -17.43 -8.45 -0.05
N LEU A 533 -16.15 -8.52 -0.37
CA LEU A 533 -15.67 -8.13 -1.71
C LEU A 533 -16.29 -9.01 -2.80
N ARG A 534 -16.83 -8.36 -3.84
CA ARG A 534 -17.49 -8.97 -5.00
C ARG A 534 -16.60 -8.86 -6.25
N THR A 535 -16.32 -9.99 -6.88
CA THR A 535 -15.47 -10.06 -8.11
C THR A 535 -16.28 -10.09 -9.40
N MET A 536 -17.61 -10.22 -9.34
CA MET A 536 -18.47 -10.21 -10.54
C MET A 536 -19.03 -8.82 -10.85
N THR A 537 -19.29 -8.03 -9.81
CA THR A 537 -19.90 -6.70 -9.90
C THR A 537 -19.15 -5.71 -9.00
N PRO A 538 -17.91 -5.30 -9.37
CA PRO A 538 -17.17 -4.32 -8.58
C PRO A 538 -17.97 -3.05 -8.34
N THR A 539 -17.91 -2.51 -7.13
CA THR A 539 -18.68 -1.35 -6.71
C THR A 539 -18.34 -0.16 -7.58
N HIS A 540 -19.36 0.34 -8.27
CA HIS A 540 -19.28 1.54 -9.08
C HIS A 540 -20.59 2.32 -9.04
N LYS A 541 -21.75 1.68 -9.23
CA LYS A 541 -23.08 2.31 -9.21
C LYS A 541 -23.63 2.41 -7.79
N VAL A 542 -23.83 3.64 -7.32
CA VAL A 542 -24.25 3.91 -5.95
C VAL A 542 -25.55 4.69 -5.92
N VAL A 543 -26.46 4.28 -5.05
CA VAL A 543 -27.63 5.10 -4.67
C VAL A 543 -27.31 5.86 -3.41
N LEU A 544 -27.32 7.19 -3.50
CA LEU A 544 -27.21 8.05 -2.35
C LEU A 544 -28.61 8.34 -1.81
N PHE A 545 -28.85 8.05 -0.54
CA PHE A 545 -30.15 8.24 0.11
C PHE A 545 -29.96 8.96 1.44
N GLY A 546 -30.69 10.03 1.73
CA GLY A 546 -30.60 10.63 3.05
C GLY A 546 -31.54 11.78 3.30
N ASN A 547 -31.30 12.50 4.39
CA ASN A 547 -32.03 13.72 4.74
C ASN A 547 -31.17 14.97 4.55
N GLY A 548 -31.68 15.90 3.73
CA GLY A 548 -31.13 17.24 3.53
C GLY A 548 -30.52 17.42 2.14
N GLY A 549 -31.25 18.11 1.27
CA GLY A 549 -30.86 18.35 -0.13
C GLY A 549 -29.46 18.91 -0.33
N GLY A 550 -29.04 19.92 0.47
CA GLY A 550 -27.68 20.46 0.37
C GLY A 550 -26.58 19.43 0.69
N SER A 551 -26.85 18.52 1.62
CA SER A 551 -25.93 17.42 1.94
C SER A 551 -25.90 16.37 0.84
N SER A 552 -27.04 16.07 0.23
CA SER A 552 -27.13 15.17 -0.92
C SER A 552 -26.40 15.71 -2.15
N VAL A 553 -26.45 17.02 -2.40
CA VAL A 553 -25.67 17.69 -3.47
C VAL A 553 -24.17 17.54 -3.23
N LEU A 554 -23.67 17.92 -2.04
CA LEU A 554 -22.26 17.75 -1.69
C LEU A 554 -21.83 16.28 -1.69
N GLY A 555 -22.75 15.39 -1.30
CA GLY A 555 -22.56 13.95 -1.38
C GLY A 555 -22.36 13.46 -2.81
N ALA A 556 -23.22 13.88 -3.74
CA ALA A 556 -23.09 13.52 -5.16
C ALA A 556 -21.72 13.95 -5.72
N ASP A 557 -21.28 15.18 -5.41
CA ASP A 557 -19.94 15.66 -5.76
C ASP A 557 -18.82 14.76 -5.19
N CYS A 558 -18.93 14.36 -3.92
CA CYS A 558 -17.93 13.51 -3.26
C CYS A 558 -17.85 12.12 -3.90
N PHE A 559 -19.00 11.50 -4.20
CA PHE A 559 -19.07 10.20 -4.84
C PHE A 559 -18.54 10.27 -6.28
N ALA A 560 -18.97 11.26 -7.06
CA ALA A 560 -18.49 11.45 -8.44
C ALA A 560 -16.98 11.70 -8.51
N ARG A 561 -16.41 12.55 -7.63
CA ARG A 561 -14.96 12.76 -7.51
C ARG A 561 -14.19 11.50 -7.09
N SER A 562 -14.88 10.58 -6.41
CA SER A 562 -14.33 9.28 -6.02
C SER A 562 -14.46 8.23 -7.13
N GLY A 563 -14.99 8.58 -8.30
CA GLY A 563 -15.20 7.66 -9.41
C GLY A 563 -16.39 6.72 -9.22
N LEU A 564 -17.32 7.05 -8.32
CA LEU A 564 -18.56 6.31 -8.08
C LEU A 564 -19.71 6.98 -8.84
N ASP A 565 -20.48 6.18 -9.56
CA ASP A 565 -21.60 6.63 -10.38
C ASP A 565 -22.87 6.79 -9.54
N VAL A 566 -23.30 8.04 -9.40
CA VAL A 566 -24.54 8.46 -8.73
C VAL A 566 -25.52 9.08 -9.72
N SER A 567 -25.47 8.68 -10.99
CA SER A 567 -26.35 9.19 -12.04
C SER A 567 -27.84 8.97 -11.70
N PRO A 568 -28.74 9.83 -12.22
CA PRO A 568 -30.17 9.68 -12.03
C PRO A 568 -30.68 8.30 -12.46
N PHE A 569 -31.76 7.86 -11.83
CA PHE A 569 -32.42 6.60 -12.15
C PHE A 569 -33.02 6.58 -13.56
N ALA A 570 -33.27 5.37 -14.06
CA ALA A 570 -34.08 5.17 -15.25
C ALA A 570 -35.53 5.66 -15.02
N PRO A 571 -36.22 6.18 -16.05
CA PRO A 571 -37.58 6.71 -15.93
C PRO A 571 -38.58 5.75 -15.25
N GLU A 572 -38.44 4.45 -15.48
CA GLU A 572 -39.31 3.42 -14.92
C GLU A 572 -39.16 3.30 -13.40
N THR A 573 -37.93 3.44 -12.90
CA THR A 573 -37.65 3.46 -11.45
C THR A 573 -38.21 4.73 -10.80
N ILE A 574 -38.05 5.88 -11.48
CA ILE A 574 -38.59 7.16 -11.00
C ILE A 574 -40.11 7.07 -10.88
N ALA A 575 -40.80 6.56 -11.91
CA ALA A 575 -42.25 6.40 -11.90
C ALA A 575 -42.73 5.53 -10.72
N LYS A 576 -42.06 4.41 -10.45
CA LYS A 576 -42.38 3.54 -9.30
C LYS A 576 -42.17 4.22 -7.95
N LEU A 577 -41.14 5.05 -7.82
CA LEU A 577 -40.92 5.83 -6.60
C LEU A 577 -42.01 6.91 -6.45
N GLU A 578 -42.39 7.59 -7.52
CA GLU A 578 -43.46 8.61 -7.51
C GLU A 578 -44.83 8.03 -7.11
N GLU A 579 -45.13 6.77 -7.45
CA GLU A 579 -46.35 6.06 -7.04
C GLU A 579 -46.53 5.95 -5.51
N ILE A 580 -45.46 6.08 -4.72
CA ILE A 580 -45.56 6.09 -3.25
C ILE A 580 -46.33 7.33 -2.75
N GLY A 581 -46.36 8.42 -3.52
CA GLY A 581 -47.11 9.63 -3.20
C GLY A 581 -46.50 10.46 -2.07
N PHE A 582 -45.21 10.79 -2.17
CA PHE A 582 -44.50 11.54 -1.13
C PHE A 582 -45.03 12.97 -0.92
N PRO A 583 -44.93 13.51 0.30
CA PRO A 583 -45.16 14.93 0.56
C PRO A 583 -44.20 15.83 -0.24
N PRO A 584 -44.58 17.10 -0.51
CA PRO A 584 -43.70 18.06 -1.15
C PRO A 584 -42.34 18.20 -0.45
N GLY A 585 -41.28 18.28 -1.24
CA GLY A 585 -39.90 18.42 -0.75
C GLY A 585 -39.08 17.12 -0.73
N THR A 586 -39.65 16.00 -1.20
CA THR A 586 -38.91 14.75 -1.42
C THR A 586 -38.39 14.68 -2.86
N SER A 587 -37.11 14.40 -3.04
CA SER A 587 -36.51 14.08 -4.34
C SER A 587 -36.43 12.57 -4.52
N VAL A 588 -36.97 12.06 -5.64
CA VAL A 588 -37.01 10.62 -5.97
C VAL A 588 -36.07 10.23 -7.10
N ILE A 589 -35.22 11.16 -7.58
CA ILE A 589 -34.07 10.82 -8.42
C ILE A 589 -32.90 10.38 -7.55
N ASN A 590 -31.79 9.92 -8.14
CA ASN A 590 -30.53 9.71 -7.40
C ASN A 590 -29.72 11.02 -7.45
N PRO A 591 -29.31 11.60 -6.31
CA PRO A 591 -29.59 11.21 -4.92
C PRO A 591 -31.05 11.35 -4.46
N ILE A 592 -31.51 10.38 -3.67
CA ILE A 592 -32.81 10.43 -2.99
C ILE A 592 -32.67 11.33 -1.76
N ASP A 593 -33.45 12.41 -1.72
CA ASP A 593 -33.53 13.32 -0.58
C ASP A 593 -34.91 13.22 0.04
N THR A 594 -34.97 12.75 1.28
CA THR A 594 -36.22 12.58 2.02
C THR A 594 -36.12 13.37 3.32
N PRO A 595 -36.87 14.49 3.46
CA PRO A 595 -36.90 15.28 4.68
C PRO A 595 -37.28 14.45 5.90
N VAL A 596 -36.82 14.84 7.10
CA VAL A 596 -37.07 14.11 8.35
C VAL A 596 -38.56 13.85 8.58
N ARG A 597 -39.43 14.83 8.29
CA ARG A 597 -40.87 14.67 8.41
C ARG A 597 -41.38 13.51 7.56
N THR A 598 -40.93 13.43 6.31
CA THR A 598 -41.30 12.34 5.41
C THR A 598 -40.72 11.02 5.91
N LEU A 599 -39.45 10.97 6.32
CA LEU A 599 -38.84 9.76 6.91
C LEU A 599 -39.56 9.25 8.16
N GLN A 600 -40.31 10.11 8.87
CA GLN A 600 -41.11 9.74 10.04
C GLN A 600 -42.53 9.28 9.69
N GLU A 601 -42.97 9.44 8.43
CA GLU A 601 -44.26 8.93 7.99
C GLU A 601 -44.30 7.40 8.02
N LYS A 602 -45.51 6.87 8.23
CA LYS A 602 -45.74 5.44 8.44
C LYS A 602 -44.79 4.85 9.48
N GLU A 603 -44.53 5.56 10.59
CA GLU A 603 -43.62 5.13 11.67
C GLU A 603 -42.18 4.78 11.22
N GLY A 604 -41.72 5.33 10.09
CA GLY A 604 -40.40 5.04 9.51
C GLY A 604 -40.41 3.98 8.40
N PHE A 605 -41.54 3.32 8.15
CA PHE A 605 -41.66 2.30 7.10
C PHE A 605 -41.58 2.87 5.68
N ILE A 606 -41.71 4.19 5.50
CA ILE A 606 -41.50 4.81 4.18
C ILE A 606 -40.10 4.53 3.62
N ALA A 607 -39.08 4.49 4.48
CA ALA A 607 -37.72 4.18 4.07
C ALA A 607 -37.60 2.74 3.56
N LYS A 608 -38.41 1.83 4.11
CA LYS A 608 -38.49 0.44 3.63
C LYS A 608 -39.07 0.38 2.22
N GLU A 609 -40.17 1.09 1.94
CA GLU A 609 -40.79 1.11 0.61
C GLU A 609 -39.82 1.66 -0.44
N ILE A 610 -39.12 2.76 -0.12
CA ILE A 610 -38.08 3.34 -0.99
C ILE A 610 -36.97 2.33 -1.25
N LEU A 611 -36.40 1.75 -0.19
CA LEU A 611 -35.31 0.79 -0.31
C LEU A 611 -35.74 -0.42 -1.12
N ASP A 612 -36.94 -0.95 -0.90
CA ASP A 612 -37.46 -2.10 -1.64
C ASP A 612 -37.48 -1.82 -3.16
N ILE A 613 -37.98 -0.66 -3.59
CA ILE A 613 -37.98 -0.25 -5.00
C ILE A 613 -36.55 -0.06 -5.53
N VAL A 614 -35.68 0.62 -4.77
CA VAL A 614 -34.29 0.85 -5.16
C VAL A 614 -33.57 -0.47 -5.45
N TYR A 615 -33.71 -1.45 -4.56
CA TYR A 615 -33.07 -2.74 -4.74
C TYR A 615 -33.69 -3.58 -5.87
N ASP A 616 -35.01 -3.53 -6.07
CA ASP A 616 -35.70 -4.32 -7.10
C ASP A 616 -35.49 -3.75 -8.52
N GLU A 617 -35.51 -2.43 -8.65
CA GLU A 617 -35.54 -1.73 -9.94
C GLU A 617 -34.18 -1.16 -10.31
N ALA A 618 -33.55 -0.38 -9.43
CA ALA A 618 -32.28 0.28 -9.73
C ALA A 618 -31.08 -0.68 -9.64
N LYS A 619 -31.19 -1.74 -8.82
CA LYS A 619 -30.17 -2.79 -8.61
C LYS A 619 -28.76 -2.23 -8.44
N PRO A 620 -28.53 -1.33 -7.47
CA PRO A 620 -27.24 -0.69 -7.33
C PRO A 620 -26.18 -1.65 -6.77
N ASP A 621 -24.91 -1.31 -6.99
CA ASP A 621 -23.79 -2.02 -6.36
C ASP A 621 -23.69 -1.67 -4.87
N ALA A 622 -24.06 -0.44 -4.50
CA ALA A 622 -24.14 -0.01 -3.12
C ALA A 622 -25.31 0.96 -2.89
N VAL A 623 -25.90 0.89 -1.70
CA VAL A 623 -26.74 1.96 -1.14
C VAL A 623 -25.95 2.68 -0.06
N ALA A 624 -25.74 3.97 -0.28
CA ALA A 624 -25.05 4.85 0.63
C ALA A 624 -26.05 5.77 1.32
N MET A 625 -26.35 5.48 2.58
CA MET A 625 -27.30 6.25 3.35
C MET A 625 -26.61 7.32 4.19
N HIS A 626 -27.15 8.55 4.25
CA HIS A 626 -26.63 9.60 5.14
C HIS A 626 -27.74 10.23 5.97
N LEU A 627 -27.50 10.37 7.27
CA LEU A 627 -28.46 10.93 8.21
C LEU A 627 -27.81 12.01 9.08
N ASN A 628 -28.40 13.20 9.11
CA ASN A 628 -28.02 14.25 10.06
C ASN A 628 -28.88 14.16 11.33
N LEU A 629 -28.26 13.71 12.43
CA LEU A 629 -28.92 13.51 13.73
C LEU A 629 -29.51 14.80 14.31
N ALA A 630 -28.85 15.95 14.09
CA ALA A 630 -29.36 17.23 14.59
C ALA A 630 -30.73 17.58 13.99
N ALA A 631 -31.03 17.12 12.78
CA ALA A 631 -32.32 17.34 12.14
C ALA A 631 -33.47 16.51 12.75
N PHE A 632 -33.15 15.45 13.51
CA PHE A 632 -34.12 14.63 14.23
C PHE A 632 -34.40 15.13 15.66
N SER A 633 -33.51 15.96 16.23
CA SER A 633 -33.67 16.48 17.59
C SER A 633 -34.92 17.36 17.71
N GLY A 634 -35.74 17.12 18.75
CA GLY A 634 -36.96 17.87 19.04
C GLY A 634 -38.14 17.62 18.10
N ARG A 635 -38.09 16.61 17.23
CA ARG A 635 -39.15 16.30 16.25
C ARG A 635 -39.65 14.86 16.39
N GLY A 636 -40.63 14.61 17.27
CA GLY A 636 -41.40 13.35 17.32
C GLY A 636 -41.09 12.41 18.51
N THR A 637 -41.92 11.37 18.69
CA THR A 637 -41.88 10.38 19.80
C THR A 637 -41.34 9.00 19.41
N SER A 638 -41.20 8.70 18.11
CA SER A 638 -40.66 7.42 17.62
C SER A 638 -39.12 7.48 17.56
N ASN A 639 -38.46 6.32 17.67
CA ASN A 639 -37.02 6.16 17.42
C ASN A 639 -36.81 5.66 15.97
N PRO A 640 -36.80 6.56 14.96
CA PRO A 640 -36.78 6.17 13.55
C PRO A 640 -35.49 5.46 13.14
N LEU A 641 -34.39 5.66 13.87
CA LEU A 641 -33.09 5.09 13.53
C LEU A 641 -33.00 3.61 13.88
N GLN A 642 -33.58 3.19 15.01
CA GLN A 642 -33.71 1.78 15.34
C GLN A 642 -34.53 1.05 14.27
N ASN A 643 -35.73 1.57 13.95
CA ASN A 643 -36.58 1.00 12.92
C ASN A 643 -35.87 0.92 11.57
N LEU A 644 -35.11 1.95 11.21
CA LEU A 644 -34.33 1.99 9.99
C LEU A 644 -33.23 0.92 9.96
N ILE A 645 -32.46 0.76 11.04
CA ILE A 645 -31.45 -0.32 11.15
C ILE A 645 -32.11 -1.69 11.03
N ASP A 646 -33.27 -1.89 11.65
CA ASP A 646 -34.02 -3.14 11.57
C ASP A 646 -34.52 -3.41 10.14
N ILE A 647 -35.04 -2.38 9.45
CA ILE A 647 -35.45 -2.43 8.04
C ILE A 647 -34.25 -2.82 7.17
N ILE A 648 -33.11 -2.14 7.31
CA ILE A 648 -31.90 -2.44 6.53
C ILE A 648 -31.45 -3.88 6.77
N THR A 649 -31.47 -4.32 8.03
CA THR A 649 -31.10 -5.69 8.41
C THR A 649 -32.01 -6.72 7.76
N GLN A 650 -33.34 -6.50 7.78
CA GLN A 650 -34.31 -7.37 7.13
C GLN A 650 -34.12 -7.41 5.61
N THR A 651 -33.90 -6.25 4.99
CA THR A 651 -33.68 -6.14 3.55
C THR A 651 -32.40 -6.84 3.10
N LYS A 652 -31.30 -6.67 3.85
CA LYS A 652 -30.03 -7.37 3.62
C LYS A 652 -30.19 -8.90 3.71
N ARG A 653 -30.96 -9.40 4.70
CA ARG A 653 -31.26 -10.84 4.83
C ARG A 653 -32.08 -11.38 3.66
N LYS A 654 -33.07 -10.62 3.17
CA LYS A 654 -33.97 -11.05 2.09
C LYS A 654 -33.26 -11.08 0.72
N ARG A 655 -32.35 -10.13 0.48
CA ARG A 655 -31.79 -9.87 -0.86
C ARG A 655 -30.36 -10.38 -1.07
N GLY A 656 -29.70 -10.90 -0.03
CA GLY A 656 -28.35 -11.46 -0.12
C GLY A 656 -27.24 -10.41 -0.11
N ALA A 657 -26.02 -10.84 -0.40
CA ALA A 657 -24.80 -10.00 -0.35
C ALA A 657 -24.51 -9.24 -1.67
N ASP A 658 -25.49 -9.14 -2.56
CA ASP A 658 -25.29 -8.61 -3.92
C ASP A 658 -25.14 -7.09 -3.96
N THR A 659 -25.53 -6.37 -2.92
CA THR A 659 -25.43 -4.91 -2.81
C THR A 659 -24.83 -4.51 -1.46
N HIS A 660 -23.84 -3.64 -1.47
CA HIS A 660 -23.27 -3.08 -0.24
C HIS A 660 -24.22 -2.07 0.39
N PHE A 661 -24.22 -2.01 1.72
CA PHE A 661 -24.93 -0.96 2.46
C PHE A 661 -23.97 -0.27 3.41
N VAL A 662 -23.95 1.05 3.37
CA VAL A 662 -23.11 1.90 4.21
C VAL A 662 -23.92 3.07 4.76
N LEU A 663 -23.60 3.53 5.97
CA LEU A 663 -24.34 4.60 6.65
C LEU A 663 -23.39 5.70 7.13
N ALA A 664 -23.70 6.96 6.85
CA ALA A 664 -23.07 8.11 7.50
C ALA A 664 -24.04 8.70 8.53
N LEU A 665 -23.65 8.69 9.82
CA LEU A 665 -24.42 9.33 10.90
C LEU A 665 -23.69 10.61 11.32
N ARG A 666 -24.20 11.75 10.89
CA ARG A 666 -23.61 13.07 11.14
C ARG A 666 -24.20 13.69 12.41
N SER A 667 -23.36 14.33 13.22
CA SER A 667 -23.76 15.05 14.44
C SER A 667 -23.18 16.47 14.43
N ASP A 668 -23.72 17.34 15.28
CA ASP A 668 -23.16 18.67 15.55
C ASP A 668 -22.05 18.64 16.61
N ARG A 669 -21.59 17.43 17.00
CA ARG A 669 -20.59 17.18 18.05
C ARG A 669 -21.03 17.59 19.47
N SER A 670 -22.31 17.84 19.69
CA SER A 670 -22.83 17.97 21.07
C SER A 670 -22.70 16.63 21.80
N GLU A 671 -22.46 16.69 23.12
CA GLU A 671 -22.24 15.49 23.94
C GLU A 671 -23.44 14.53 23.90
N GLU A 672 -24.66 15.07 23.90
CA GLU A 672 -25.92 14.31 23.81
C GLU A 672 -26.03 13.56 22.47
N LEU A 673 -25.85 14.25 21.33
CA LEU A 673 -25.96 13.61 20.02
C LEU A 673 -24.80 12.65 19.75
N ASP A 674 -23.61 12.91 20.25
CA ASP A 674 -22.48 11.99 20.14
C ASP A 674 -22.68 10.74 21.04
N ALA A 675 -23.31 10.87 22.21
CA ALA A 675 -23.71 9.73 23.02
C ALA A 675 -24.74 8.86 22.29
N LEU A 676 -25.80 9.49 21.77
CA LEU A 676 -26.82 8.82 20.99
C LEU A 676 -26.24 8.16 19.72
N ARG A 677 -25.32 8.84 19.03
CA ARG A 677 -24.61 8.29 17.87
C ARG A 677 -23.83 7.03 18.21
N ARG A 678 -23.17 6.97 19.37
CA ARG A 678 -22.45 5.77 19.83
C ARG A 678 -23.38 4.58 20.04
N GLU A 679 -24.58 4.82 20.58
CA GLU A 679 -25.58 3.77 20.73
C GLU A 679 -26.00 3.20 19.36
N TYR A 680 -26.26 4.05 18.37
CA TYR A 680 -26.61 3.60 17.02
C TYR A 680 -25.44 2.92 16.28
N ILE A 681 -24.21 3.34 16.52
CA ILE A 681 -23.03 2.65 15.98
C ILE A 681 -22.97 1.22 16.50
N GLU A 682 -23.21 0.99 17.80
CA GLU A 682 -23.23 -0.37 18.35
C GLU A 682 -24.39 -1.20 17.81
N LEU A 683 -25.58 -0.62 17.62
CA LEU A 683 -26.71 -1.30 16.98
C LEU A 683 -26.41 -1.67 15.52
N ALA A 684 -25.87 -0.74 14.74
CA ALA A 684 -25.45 -0.96 13.36
C ALA A 684 -24.31 -2.01 13.27
N ARG A 685 -23.38 -2.01 14.23
CA ARG A 685 -22.30 -3.00 14.33
C ARG A 685 -22.86 -4.41 14.49
N LEU A 686 -23.85 -4.60 15.37
CA LEU A 686 -24.54 -5.89 15.55
C LEU A 686 -25.34 -6.31 14.31
N ALA A 687 -25.84 -5.34 13.53
CA ALA A 687 -26.49 -5.55 12.24
C ALA A 687 -25.50 -5.79 11.07
N GLY A 688 -24.19 -5.61 11.29
CA GLY A 688 -23.17 -5.72 10.25
C GLY A 688 -23.21 -4.59 9.23
N ILE A 689 -23.42 -3.35 9.70
CA ILE A 689 -23.47 -2.13 8.89
C ILE A 689 -22.30 -1.22 9.31
N PRO A 690 -21.38 -0.86 8.40
CA PRO A 690 -20.35 0.13 8.70
C PRO A 690 -20.97 1.52 8.80
N VAL A 691 -20.61 2.25 9.86
CA VAL A 691 -21.07 3.62 10.12
C VAL A 691 -19.91 4.60 10.07
N TYR A 692 -20.09 5.67 9.31
CA TYR A 692 -19.09 6.73 9.09
C TYR A 692 -19.51 8.05 9.76
N ASP A 693 -18.53 8.90 10.03
CA ASP A 693 -18.73 10.26 10.54
C ASP A 693 -19.34 11.16 9.46
N GLU A 694 -18.77 11.15 8.26
CA GLU A 694 -19.18 12.03 7.17
C GLU A 694 -19.42 11.28 5.85
N ILE A 695 -20.13 11.95 4.93
CA ILE A 695 -20.44 11.40 3.59
C ILE A 695 -19.14 11.13 2.81
N VAL A 696 -18.13 11.98 2.97
CA VAL A 696 -16.83 11.84 2.29
C VAL A 696 -16.07 10.59 2.75
N ASP A 697 -16.17 10.23 4.03
CA ASP A 697 -15.51 9.04 4.59
C ASP A 697 -16.10 7.76 3.98
N MET A 698 -17.43 7.72 3.90
CA MET A 698 -18.19 6.64 3.28
C MET A 698 -17.87 6.50 1.79
N ALA A 699 -17.81 7.62 1.05
CA ALA A 699 -17.47 7.63 -0.38
C ALA A 699 -16.05 7.09 -0.63
N LYS A 700 -15.06 7.54 0.14
CA LYS A 700 -13.67 7.08 0.04
C LYS A 700 -13.54 5.59 0.37
N ALA A 701 -14.20 5.13 1.44
CA ALA A 701 -14.20 3.72 1.82
C ALA A 701 -14.82 2.83 0.72
N LEU A 702 -15.97 3.23 0.15
CA LEU A 702 -16.60 2.50 -0.96
C LEU A 702 -15.75 2.51 -2.24
N ARG A 703 -15.07 3.62 -2.56
CA ARG A 703 -14.12 3.68 -3.68
C ARG A 703 -13.02 2.63 -3.52
N ILE A 704 -12.44 2.54 -2.32
CA ILE A 704 -11.37 1.60 -2.00
C ILE A 704 -11.89 0.15 -2.05
N VAL A 705 -13.09 -0.11 -1.54
CA VAL A 705 -13.76 -1.42 -1.71
C VAL A 705 -13.90 -1.78 -3.19
N GLY A 706 -14.41 -0.87 -4.04
CA GLY A 706 -14.52 -1.10 -5.48
C GLY A 706 -13.17 -1.31 -6.18
N ASN A 707 -12.11 -0.63 -5.73
CA ASN A 707 -10.74 -0.86 -6.21
C ASN A 707 -10.24 -2.27 -5.85
N LEU A 708 -10.41 -2.69 -4.59
CA LEU A 708 -10.01 -4.02 -4.12
C LEU A 708 -10.78 -5.12 -4.87
N GLU A 709 -12.07 -4.93 -5.11
CA GLU A 709 -12.90 -5.83 -5.91
C GLU A 709 -12.35 -6.00 -7.33
N ARG A 710 -11.96 -4.91 -7.99
CA ARG A 710 -11.29 -4.97 -9.31
C ARG A 710 -9.94 -5.68 -9.23
N LYS A 711 -9.10 -5.32 -8.27
CA LYS A 711 -7.78 -5.94 -8.06
C LYS A 711 -7.87 -7.44 -7.82
N MET A 712 -8.88 -7.91 -7.08
CA MET A 712 -9.11 -9.34 -6.85
C MET A 712 -9.42 -10.12 -8.14
N ILE A 713 -10.11 -9.50 -9.10
CA ILE A 713 -10.37 -10.13 -10.42
C ILE A 713 -9.05 -10.38 -11.14
N PHE A 714 -8.20 -9.35 -11.21
CA PHE A 714 -6.89 -9.44 -11.86
C PHE A 714 -5.95 -10.42 -11.16
N HIS A 715 -5.98 -10.43 -9.84
CA HIS A 715 -5.16 -11.35 -9.05
C HIS A 715 -5.53 -12.82 -9.32
N ARG A 716 -6.83 -13.14 -9.33
CA ARG A 716 -7.31 -14.49 -9.65
C ARG A 716 -6.94 -14.93 -11.07
N SER A 717 -7.03 -14.04 -12.05
CA SER A 717 -6.66 -14.39 -13.42
C SER A 717 -5.16 -14.67 -13.55
N GLN A 718 -4.30 -13.92 -12.86
CA GLN A 718 -2.84 -14.13 -12.90
C GLN A 718 -2.40 -15.40 -12.18
N VAL A 719 -2.86 -15.62 -10.94
CA VAL A 719 -2.39 -16.77 -10.14
C VAL A 719 -2.91 -18.10 -10.69
N TRP A 720 -4.09 -18.12 -11.33
CA TRP A 720 -4.63 -19.34 -11.93
C TRP A 720 -4.14 -19.60 -13.37
N ALA A 721 -3.56 -18.60 -14.04
CA ALA A 721 -2.96 -18.74 -15.36
C ALA A 721 -1.50 -19.23 -15.33
N ASP A 722 -0.88 -19.34 -14.15
CA ASP A 722 0.45 -19.93 -13.95
C ASP A 722 0.29 -21.39 -13.47
N PRO A 723 0.20 -22.38 -14.38
CA PRO A 723 0.29 -23.77 -14.00
C PRO A 723 1.73 -24.04 -13.59
N GLN A 724 1.99 -24.06 -12.27
CA GLN A 724 3.23 -24.62 -11.74
C GLN A 724 3.55 -25.99 -12.35
#